data_AF-A0A259MW38-F1
#
_entry.id   AF-A0A259MW38-F1
#
_cell.length_a   1.000
_cell.length_b   1.000
_cell.length_c   1.000
_cell.angle_alpha   90.00
_cell.angle_beta   90.00
_cell.angle_gamma   90.00
#
_symmetry.space_group_name_H-M   'P 1'
#
loop_
_entity.id
_entity.type
_entity.pdbx_description
1 polymer ?
#
loop_
_entity_poly.entity_id
_entity_poly.type
_entity_poly.pdbx_seq_one_letter_code
_entity_poly.pdbx_strand_id
1 'polypeptide(L)'
;MAAKLFAILLLLGAVAVMITGVLGYIRAREALERAIFAQLTAARETKAHQIESYFLTVRREMRLLAASKMVVDATRGFREAVDEFDKKPVPPEVKESVHGWYDGHYMPMVRKLLGTDVPATEFMPTSAAPYFLQDLYIVRNPHPDGRRDLLDDAGDGSAYSKVHAVYHPLMRTAATTVGFADFMIVDPRTGRLIYTVDKDADFATSLRAGPYRHSNLAAAAARCATAPDPSATCLEDFSAYLPSDGVPEAFMAAPIIDQGVVTGVLIAELSVDEIDAIVTGGRRWRNEGFGATGEAYLVGPDFMVRSSGRNFFENPAIYFSDLKAGGASDEDIAAIKRYGSPILHQHADTAATRAAVGGVDGVGEISGYRGVPTLASWGPVRVSGIKWGLVAKIDSSEAFEPVYRLERDLLIVGAIAFFVVVVTGAWLSRSLLGPLRELTAGVRRFAAGDLEAHVPVRTRDEIGQLCLAFNGMIDDINQKNVVIETKNRENEELLLNVLPAPIANRLRGGEKGIADGFAEVTVSFADLVGFTALSSEMPPAEVVTLLNGLFTRFDVAASELGIEKIKTVGDAYMAVCGLPVPVPNHAERMVRMAIRMVHITREHAMEYGVSMKLRVGINSGPVVAGVIGKSKYIYDLWGDTVNLASRMESGGIPDSVQVTRPVYEKLKDQFVFESRGEIEVKGKGHVEAWVLRL
;
A
#
# COMPACT_ATOMS: atom_id res chain seq x y z
N MET A 1 4.51 -23.54 8.71
CA MET A 1 3.35 -22.77 9.21
C MET A 1 3.53 -21.26 9.09
N ALA A 2 4.65 -20.67 9.52
CA ALA A 2 4.86 -19.21 9.47
C ALA A 2 4.69 -18.55 8.07
N ALA A 3 5.17 -19.17 6.98
CA ALA A 3 4.94 -18.65 5.63
C ALA A 3 3.45 -18.61 5.19
N LYS A 4 2.63 -19.54 5.70
CA LYS A 4 1.19 -19.55 5.44
C LYS A 4 0.48 -18.43 6.22
N LEU A 5 0.87 -18.20 7.47
CA LEU A 5 0.31 -17.12 8.30
C LEU A 5 0.57 -15.74 7.68
N PHE A 6 1.80 -15.49 7.22
CA PHE A 6 2.14 -14.24 6.52
C PHE A 6 1.35 -14.07 5.23
N ALA A 7 1.24 -15.10 4.39
CA ALA A 7 0.44 -15.02 3.18
C ALA A 7 -1.04 -14.70 3.47
N ILE A 8 -1.60 -15.25 4.55
CA ILE A 8 -2.98 -14.95 4.99
C ILE A 8 -3.12 -13.48 5.43
N LEU A 9 -2.17 -12.95 6.21
CA LEU A 9 -2.21 -11.54 6.65
C LEU A 9 -2.09 -10.57 5.47
N LEU A 10 -1.23 -10.85 4.49
CA LEU A 10 -1.10 -10.04 3.28
C LEU A 10 -2.39 -10.07 2.43
N LEU A 11 -3.00 -11.26 2.31
CA LEU A 11 -4.28 -11.43 1.61
C LEU A 11 -5.39 -10.63 2.30
N LEU A 12 -5.51 -10.72 3.62
CA LEU A 12 -6.49 -9.95 4.40
C LEU A 12 -6.33 -8.44 4.20
N GLY A 13 -5.09 -7.93 4.21
CA GLY A 13 -4.81 -6.51 3.94
C GLY A 13 -5.22 -6.09 2.52
N ALA A 14 -4.89 -6.89 1.51
CA ALA A 14 -5.26 -6.62 0.13
C ALA A 14 -6.78 -6.63 -0.08
N VAL A 15 -7.49 -7.58 0.54
CA VAL A 15 -8.95 -7.66 0.51
C VAL A 15 -9.58 -6.43 1.18
N ALA A 16 -9.06 -5.98 2.33
CA ALA A 16 -9.57 -4.79 3.00
C ALA A 16 -9.45 -3.53 2.12
N VAL A 17 -8.28 -3.32 1.50
CA VAL A 17 -8.04 -2.19 0.58
C VAL A 17 -9.00 -2.25 -0.62
N MET A 18 -9.19 -3.44 -1.20
CA MET A 18 -10.11 -3.63 -2.32
C MET A 18 -11.56 -3.31 -1.93
N ILE A 19 -12.03 -3.81 -0.78
CA ILE A 19 -13.39 -3.55 -0.28
C ILE A 19 -13.58 -2.06 -0.02
N THR A 20 -12.63 -1.40 0.65
CA THR A 20 -12.72 0.04 0.91
C THR A 20 -12.68 0.86 -0.39
N GLY A 21 -11.85 0.47 -1.36
CA GLY A 21 -11.78 1.12 -2.67
C GLY A 21 -13.09 1.01 -3.45
N VAL A 22 -13.67 -0.20 -3.52
CA VAL A 22 -14.95 -0.45 -4.20
C VAL A 22 -16.10 0.30 -3.52
N LEU A 23 -16.19 0.24 -2.18
CA LEU A 23 -17.19 0.99 -1.42
C LEU A 23 -17.03 2.50 -1.60
N GLY A 24 -15.79 2.99 -1.58
CA GLY A 24 -15.47 4.40 -1.83
C GLY A 24 -15.92 4.85 -3.22
N TYR A 25 -15.63 4.05 -4.25
CA TYR A 25 -16.07 4.30 -5.62
C TYR A 25 -17.60 4.35 -5.75
N ILE A 26 -18.32 3.37 -5.21
CA ILE A 26 -19.79 3.33 -5.25
C ILE A 26 -20.38 4.56 -4.56
N ARG A 27 -19.90 4.89 -3.35
CA ARG A 27 -20.37 6.05 -2.58
C ARG A 27 -20.06 7.38 -3.29
N ALA A 28 -18.87 7.50 -3.87
CA ALA A 28 -18.46 8.70 -4.62
C ALA A 28 -19.34 8.90 -5.86
N ARG A 29 -19.60 7.82 -6.62
CA ARG A 29 -20.48 7.85 -7.79
C ARG A 29 -21.91 8.27 -7.42
N GLU A 30 -22.51 7.63 -6.41
CA GLU A 30 -23.86 7.97 -5.94
C GLU A 30 -23.96 9.41 -5.39
N ALA A 31 -22.92 9.90 -4.72
CA ALA A 31 -22.88 11.26 -4.20
C ALA A 31 -22.76 12.29 -5.34
N LEU A 32 -21.89 12.02 -6.31
CA LEU A 32 -21.70 12.89 -7.47
C LEU A 32 -22.95 12.93 -8.35
N GLU A 33 -23.57 11.78 -8.61
CA GLU A 33 -24.81 11.68 -9.38
C GLU A 33 -25.93 12.51 -8.72
N ARG A 34 -26.12 12.37 -7.40
CA ARG A 34 -27.09 13.21 -6.66
C ARG A 34 -26.78 14.70 -6.74
N ALA A 35 -25.50 15.09 -6.64
CA ALA A 35 -25.09 16.48 -6.75
C ALA A 35 -25.38 17.05 -8.15
N ILE A 36 -25.08 16.29 -9.20
CA ILE A 36 -25.36 16.68 -10.59
C ILE A 36 -26.86 16.78 -10.83
N PHE A 37 -27.66 15.83 -10.37
CA PHE A 37 -29.12 15.92 -10.50
C PHE A 37 -29.70 17.12 -9.76
N ALA A 38 -29.20 17.46 -8.56
CA ALA A 38 -29.62 18.65 -7.84
C ALA A 38 -29.26 19.94 -8.62
N GLN A 39 -28.05 20.01 -9.18
CA GLN A 39 -27.59 21.13 -10.00
C GLN A 39 -28.43 21.28 -11.28
N LEU A 40 -28.65 20.19 -12.02
CA LEU A 40 -29.47 20.21 -13.23
C LEU A 40 -30.92 20.59 -12.93
N THR A 41 -31.47 20.11 -11.80
CA THR A 41 -32.83 20.46 -11.38
C THR A 41 -32.94 21.93 -11.01
N ALA A 42 -31.99 22.48 -10.25
CA ALA A 42 -31.96 23.90 -9.92
C ALA A 42 -31.83 24.78 -11.18
N ALA A 43 -30.96 24.39 -12.13
CA ALA A 43 -30.82 25.08 -13.41
C ALA A 43 -32.13 25.01 -14.21
N ARG A 44 -32.73 23.83 -14.35
CA ARG A 44 -34.01 23.63 -15.04
C ARG A 44 -35.14 24.46 -14.42
N GLU A 45 -35.32 24.41 -13.11
CA GLU A 45 -36.38 25.15 -12.42
C GLU A 45 -36.19 26.67 -12.58
N THR A 46 -34.96 27.16 -12.50
CA THR A 46 -34.65 28.57 -12.75
C THR A 46 -35.07 28.98 -14.17
N LYS A 47 -34.71 28.17 -15.17
CA LYS A 47 -35.04 28.41 -16.57
C LYS A 47 -36.54 28.31 -16.83
N ALA A 48 -37.22 27.32 -16.25
CA ALA A 48 -38.67 27.17 -16.33
C ALA A 48 -39.38 28.41 -15.75
N HIS A 49 -38.97 28.87 -14.56
CA HIS A 49 -39.52 30.07 -13.95
C HIS A 49 -39.24 31.35 -14.76
N GLN A 50 -38.07 31.46 -15.39
CA GLN A 50 -37.77 32.59 -16.28
C GLN A 50 -38.67 32.59 -17.52
N ILE A 51 -38.90 31.44 -18.15
CA ILE A 51 -39.84 31.30 -19.28
C ILE A 51 -41.27 31.60 -18.84
N GLU A 52 -41.73 31.02 -17.73
CA GLU A 52 -43.06 31.29 -17.17
C GLU A 52 -43.25 32.79 -16.88
N SER A 53 -42.24 33.44 -16.30
CA SER A 53 -42.24 34.87 -16.01
C SER A 53 -42.26 35.71 -17.29
N TYR A 54 -41.48 35.34 -18.30
CA TYR A 54 -41.48 36.01 -19.62
C TYR A 54 -42.88 36.00 -20.23
N PHE A 55 -43.53 34.84 -20.34
CA PHE A 55 -44.89 34.75 -20.89
C PHE A 55 -45.93 35.48 -20.03
N LEU A 56 -45.77 35.52 -18.70
CA LEU A 56 -46.64 36.31 -17.83
C LEU A 56 -46.46 37.81 -18.04
N THR A 57 -45.23 38.28 -18.24
CA THR A 57 -44.93 39.68 -18.55
C THR A 57 -45.52 40.06 -19.90
N VAL A 58 -45.24 39.29 -20.95
CA VAL A 58 -45.80 39.52 -22.29
C VAL A 58 -47.34 39.57 -22.24
N ARG A 59 -47.98 38.67 -21.48
CA ARG A 59 -49.44 38.71 -21.28
C ARG A 59 -49.93 39.99 -20.63
N ARG A 60 -49.22 40.52 -19.63
CA ARG A 60 -49.58 41.78 -18.95
C ARG A 60 -49.40 42.98 -19.88
N GLU A 61 -48.30 43.02 -20.61
CA GLU A 61 -48.01 44.10 -21.55
C GLU A 61 -49.02 44.11 -22.71
N MET A 62 -49.35 42.95 -23.29
CA MET A 62 -50.37 42.84 -24.34
C MET A 62 -51.74 43.35 -23.88
N ARG A 63 -52.15 43.02 -22.65
CA ARG A 63 -53.41 43.53 -22.07
C ARG A 63 -53.37 45.05 -21.88
N LEU A 64 -52.27 45.58 -21.37
CA LEU A 64 -52.08 47.01 -21.15
C LEU A 64 -52.11 47.78 -22.48
N LEU A 65 -51.37 47.30 -23.48
CA LEU A 65 -51.31 47.91 -24.80
C LEU A 65 -52.66 47.84 -25.51
N ALA A 66 -53.34 46.68 -25.52
CA ALA A 66 -54.64 46.52 -26.16
C ALA A 66 -55.73 47.42 -25.55
N ALA A 67 -55.65 47.70 -24.25
CA ALA A 67 -56.57 48.62 -23.54
C ALA A 67 -56.15 50.10 -23.62
N SER A 68 -54.97 50.40 -24.17
CA SER A 68 -54.46 51.77 -24.23
C SER A 68 -55.24 52.62 -25.23
N LYS A 69 -55.46 53.91 -24.88
CA LYS A 69 -56.13 54.85 -25.80
C LYS A 69 -55.39 54.99 -27.14
N MET A 70 -54.06 54.88 -27.10
CA MET A 70 -53.19 54.89 -28.27
C MET A 70 -53.55 53.77 -29.25
N VAL A 71 -53.61 52.51 -28.81
CA VAL A 71 -53.94 51.36 -29.66
C VAL A 71 -55.39 51.41 -30.13
N VAL A 72 -56.32 51.82 -29.27
CA VAL A 72 -57.74 51.96 -29.64
C VAL A 72 -57.92 53.01 -30.75
N ASP A 73 -57.30 54.18 -30.63
CA ASP A 73 -57.42 55.24 -31.64
C ASP A 73 -56.67 54.91 -32.93
N ALA A 74 -55.47 54.31 -32.83
CA ALA A 74 -54.73 53.82 -33.98
C ALA A 74 -55.56 52.79 -34.77
N THR A 75 -56.18 51.83 -34.08
CA THR A 75 -57.04 50.81 -34.70
C THR A 75 -58.19 51.44 -35.49
N ARG A 76 -58.86 52.44 -34.91
CA ARG A 76 -59.95 53.17 -35.57
C ARG A 76 -59.44 53.90 -36.82
N GLY A 77 -58.35 54.67 -36.67
CA GLY A 77 -57.76 55.45 -37.75
C GLY A 77 -57.26 54.59 -38.92
N PHE A 78 -56.53 53.51 -38.63
CA PHE A 78 -56.04 52.61 -39.66
C PHE A 78 -57.18 51.90 -40.39
N ARG A 79 -58.20 51.44 -39.68
CA ARG A 79 -59.39 50.84 -40.29
C ARG A 79 -60.07 51.80 -41.27
N GLU A 80 -60.36 53.03 -40.84
CA GLU A 80 -61.03 54.03 -41.68
C GLU A 80 -60.20 54.36 -42.93
N ALA A 81 -58.87 54.49 -42.77
CA ALA A 81 -57.97 54.76 -43.87
C ALA A 81 -57.84 53.57 -44.86
N VAL A 82 -57.83 52.34 -44.36
CA VAL A 82 -57.87 51.12 -45.18
C VAL A 82 -59.18 51.05 -45.97
N ASP A 83 -60.31 51.33 -45.32
CA ASP A 83 -61.64 51.35 -45.95
C ASP A 83 -61.74 52.46 -47.03
N GLU A 84 -60.96 53.55 -46.91
CA GLU A 84 -60.85 54.59 -47.93
C GLU A 84 -60.11 54.10 -49.18
N PHE A 85 -58.98 53.39 -49.00
CA PHE A 85 -58.24 52.83 -50.13
C PHE A 85 -59.03 51.75 -50.88
N ASP A 86 -59.81 50.93 -50.17
CA ASP A 86 -60.63 49.89 -50.81
C ASP A 86 -61.71 50.46 -51.75
N LYS A 87 -62.08 51.73 -51.58
CA LYS A 87 -63.04 52.43 -52.45
C LYS A 87 -62.39 53.05 -53.69
N LYS A 88 -61.05 53.12 -53.75
CA LYS A 88 -60.31 53.73 -54.85
C LYS A 88 -59.92 52.67 -55.90
N PRO A 89 -60.01 52.98 -57.20
CA PRO A 89 -59.47 52.11 -58.22
C PRO A 89 -57.94 52.09 -58.14
N VAL A 90 -57.33 50.91 -58.15
CA VAL A 90 -55.86 50.76 -58.12
C VAL A 90 -55.28 51.11 -59.49
N PRO A 91 -54.38 52.10 -59.61
CA PRO A 91 -53.68 52.41 -60.84
C PRO A 91 -52.89 51.20 -61.39
N PRO A 92 -52.79 51.02 -62.72
CA PRO A 92 -52.01 49.92 -63.30
C PRO A 92 -50.54 49.92 -62.85
N GLU A 93 -49.94 51.09 -62.74
CA GLU A 93 -48.55 51.27 -62.27
C GLU A 93 -48.32 50.72 -60.86
N VAL A 94 -49.28 50.89 -59.95
CA VAL A 94 -49.22 50.37 -58.57
C VAL A 94 -49.34 48.84 -58.58
N LYS A 95 -50.22 48.28 -59.41
CA LYS A 95 -50.33 46.82 -59.56
C LYS A 95 -49.04 46.22 -60.09
N GLU A 96 -48.47 46.81 -61.13
CA GLU A 96 -47.23 46.35 -61.75
C GLU A 96 -46.04 46.45 -60.78
N SER A 97 -45.95 47.53 -60.01
CA SER A 97 -44.96 47.72 -58.94
C SER A 97 -45.02 46.59 -57.90
N VAL A 98 -46.21 46.30 -57.36
CA VAL A 98 -46.42 45.25 -56.37
C VAL A 98 -46.17 43.86 -56.96
N HIS A 99 -46.69 43.57 -58.16
CA HIS A 99 -46.46 42.28 -58.83
C HIS A 99 -44.98 42.05 -59.09
N GLY A 100 -44.26 43.07 -59.56
CA GLY A 100 -42.81 43.02 -59.77
C GLY A 100 -42.03 42.75 -58.48
N TRP A 101 -42.47 43.31 -57.35
CA TRP A 101 -41.86 43.00 -56.05
C TRP A 101 -42.10 41.54 -55.63
N TYR A 102 -43.33 41.04 -55.73
CA TYR A 102 -43.63 39.64 -55.43
C TYR A 102 -42.84 38.68 -56.33
N ASP A 103 -42.84 38.89 -57.64
CA ASP A 103 -42.15 38.00 -58.59
C ASP A 103 -40.62 38.05 -58.44
N GLY A 104 -40.08 39.24 -58.15
CA GLY A 104 -38.63 39.46 -58.05
C GLY A 104 -38.02 39.13 -56.69
N HIS A 105 -38.77 39.28 -55.59
CA HIS A 105 -38.24 39.20 -54.22
C HIS A 105 -38.92 38.10 -53.39
N TYR A 106 -40.25 38.13 -53.26
CA TYR A 106 -40.95 37.23 -52.32
C TYR A 106 -41.14 35.81 -52.87
N MET A 107 -41.63 35.66 -54.10
CA MET A 107 -41.89 34.34 -54.70
C MET A 107 -40.63 33.48 -54.91
N PRO A 108 -39.45 34.03 -55.26
CA PRO A 108 -38.21 33.25 -55.27
C PRO A 108 -37.88 32.64 -53.91
N MET A 109 -38.09 33.38 -52.81
CA MET A 109 -37.95 32.89 -51.45
C MET A 109 -38.98 31.78 -51.17
N VAL A 110 -40.26 32.02 -51.45
CA VAL A 110 -41.34 31.04 -51.21
C VAL A 110 -41.10 29.73 -51.97
N ARG A 111 -40.73 29.80 -53.25
CA ARG A 111 -40.40 28.61 -54.07
C ARG A 111 -39.20 27.85 -53.51
N LYS A 112 -38.18 28.56 -53.03
CA LYS A 112 -37.00 27.96 -52.39
C LYS A 112 -37.37 27.24 -51.09
N LEU A 113 -38.27 27.83 -50.29
CA LEU A 113 -38.70 27.25 -49.01
C LEU A 113 -39.62 26.05 -49.19
N LEU A 114 -40.66 26.16 -50.01
CA LEU A 114 -41.65 25.11 -50.20
C LEU A 114 -41.17 23.98 -51.10
N GLY A 115 -40.19 24.23 -51.97
CA GLY A 115 -39.68 23.24 -52.93
C GLY A 115 -40.71 22.86 -54.01
N THR A 116 -41.81 23.58 -54.10
CA THR A 116 -42.90 23.41 -55.07
C THR A 116 -43.17 24.73 -55.78
N ASP A 117 -43.62 24.65 -57.03
CA ASP A 117 -44.01 25.84 -57.77
C ASP A 117 -45.44 26.22 -57.39
N VAL A 118 -45.57 27.23 -56.52
CA VAL A 118 -46.86 27.76 -56.09
C VAL A 118 -47.19 28.99 -56.95
N PRO A 119 -48.42 29.11 -57.49
CA PRO A 119 -48.80 30.24 -58.31
C PRO A 119 -48.68 31.55 -57.52
N ALA A 120 -47.98 32.55 -58.07
CA ALA A 120 -47.85 33.86 -57.45
C ALA A 120 -49.21 34.50 -57.17
N THR A 121 -50.21 34.23 -58.02
CA THR A 121 -51.59 34.69 -57.86
C THR A 121 -52.25 34.30 -56.54
N GLU A 122 -51.79 33.24 -55.86
CA GLU A 122 -52.30 32.85 -54.55
C GLU A 122 -51.82 33.79 -53.42
N PHE A 123 -50.69 34.46 -53.61
CA PHE A 123 -50.10 35.39 -52.65
C PHE A 123 -50.44 36.86 -52.94
N MET A 124 -50.86 37.16 -54.17
CA MET A 124 -51.14 38.53 -54.59
C MET A 124 -52.34 39.14 -53.85
N PRO A 125 -52.33 40.47 -53.63
CA PRO A 125 -53.47 41.20 -53.10
C PRO A 125 -54.76 40.99 -53.89
N THR A 126 -55.86 40.74 -53.18
CA THR A 126 -57.21 40.50 -53.75
C THR A 126 -58.15 41.71 -53.66
N SER A 127 -57.73 42.78 -52.98
CA SER A 127 -58.50 44.02 -52.76
C SER A 127 -57.61 45.24 -52.97
N ALA A 128 -58.19 46.43 -53.10
CA ALA A 128 -57.46 47.62 -53.51
C ALA A 128 -56.50 48.14 -52.42
N ALA A 129 -56.90 48.12 -51.16
CA ALA A 129 -56.08 48.61 -50.06
C ALA A 129 -54.68 47.96 -49.97
N PRO A 130 -54.53 46.63 -49.98
CA PRO A 130 -53.21 46.02 -49.93
C PRO A 130 -52.29 46.40 -51.11
N TYR A 131 -52.81 46.64 -52.32
CA TYR A 131 -51.97 47.16 -53.41
C TYR A 131 -51.35 48.52 -53.08
N PHE A 132 -52.16 49.47 -52.58
CA PHE A 132 -51.63 50.78 -52.22
C PHE A 132 -50.67 50.72 -51.03
N LEU A 133 -51.04 49.98 -49.98
CA LEU A 133 -50.27 49.95 -48.75
C LEU A 133 -48.95 49.21 -48.90
N GLN A 134 -48.93 48.06 -49.59
CA GLN A 134 -47.68 47.35 -49.86
C GLN A 134 -46.79 48.15 -50.82
N ASP A 135 -47.34 48.81 -51.83
CA ASP A 135 -46.55 49.67 -52.71
C ASP A 135 -45.88 50.82 -51.94
N LEU A 136 -46.61 51.48 -51.04
CA LEU A 136 -46.08 52.61 -50.25
C LEU A 136 -45.06 52.17 -49.19
N TYR A 137 -45.35 51.11 -48.43
CA TYR A 137 -44.59 50.74 -47.23
C TYR A 137 -43.66 49.56 -47.40
N ILE A 138 -43.73 48.81 -48.50
CA ILE A 138 -42.84 47.69 -48.80
C ILE A 138 -42.01 47.99 -50.05
N VAL A 139 -42.67 48.27 -51.18
CA VAL A 139 -41.98 48.37 -52.48
C VAL A 139 -41.22 49.68 -52.63
N ARG A 140 -41.86 50.81 -52.32
CA ARG A 140 -41.27 52.16 -52.40
C ARG A 140 -40.67 52.63 -51.08
N ASN A 141 -40.56 51.75 -50.08
CA ASN A 141 -39.95 52.08 -48.81
C ASN A 141 -38.45 52.40 -49.02
N PRO A 142 -37.95 53.56 -48.58
CA PRO A 142 -36.54 53.94 -48.76
C PRO A 142 -35.59 53.11 -47.88
N HIS A 143 -36.11 52.39 -46.88
CA HIS A 143 -35.32 51.56 -46.00
C HIS A 143 -35.22 50.11 -46.53
N PRO A 144 -34.07 49.45 -46.32
CA PRO A 144 -33.90 48.06 -46.74
C PRO A 144 -34.78 47.10 -45.94
N ASP A 145 -34.84 45.86 -46.41
CA ASP A 145 -35.50 44.74 -45.73
C ASP A 145 -35.04 44.62 -44.26
N GLY A 146 -35.98 44.27 -43.37
CA GLY A 146 -35.76 44.23 -41.92
C GLY A 146 -35.55 45.61 -41.25
N ARG A 147 -35.65 46.72 -41.99
CA ARG A 147 -35.65 48.09 -41.44
C ARG A 147 -36.75 48.98 -42.00
N ARG A 148 -37.77 48.37 -42.62
CA ARG A 148 -38.93 49.07 -43.21
C ARG A 148 -39.77 49.77 -42.14
N ASP A 149 -39.69 49.30 -40.91
CA ASP A 149 -40.21 49.92 -39.70
C ASP A 149 -39.66 51.33 -39.45
N LEU A 150 -38.62 51.82 -40.15
CA LEU A 150 -38.14 53.18 -39.95
C LEU A 150 -38.93 54.25 -40.72
N LEU A 151 -39.84 53.84 -41.63
CA LEU A 151 -40.64 54.76 -42.44
C LEU A 151 -41.87 55.27 -41.66
N ASP A 152 -41.78 56.45 -41.06
CA ASP A 152 -42.90 57.02 -40.30
C ASP A 152 -44.03 57.58 -41.18
N ASP A 153 -43.72 58.16 -42.36
CA ASP A 153 -44.68 58.73 -43.31
C ASP A 153 -44.23 58.44 -44.75
N ALA A 154 -45.13 57.88 -45.57
CA ALA A 154 -44.86 57.59 -46.98
C ALA A 154 -44.89 58.85 -47.88
N GLY A 155 -45.35 60.00 -47.37
CA GLY A 155 -45.37 61.27 -48.10
C GLY A 155 -46.43 61.37 -49.20
N ASP A 156 -47.40 60.44 -49.24
CA ASP A 156 -48.48 60.40 -50.23
C ASP A 156 -49.69 61.28 -49.86
N GLY A 157 -49.71 61.81 -48.63
CA GLY A 157 -50.79 62.66 -48.11
C GLY A 157 -52.09 61.93 -47.77
N SER A 158 -52.11 60.59 -47.84
CA SER A 158 -53.31 59.79 -47.53
C SER A 158 -53.68 59.85 -46.06
N ALA A 159 -54.92 59.48 -45.74
CA ALA A 159 -55.36 59.32 -44.36
C ALA A 159 -54.51 58.26 -43.62
N TYR A 160 -54.09 57.19 -44.32
CA TYR A 160 -53.27 56.14 -43.71
C TYR A 160 -51.92 56.67 -43.26
N SER A 161 -51.21 57.39 -44.14
CA SER A 161 -49.89 57.92 -43.81
C SER A 161 -49.92 58.98 -42.71
N LYS A 162 -51.00 59.77 -42.62
CA LYS A 162 -51.21 60.71 -41.50
C LYS A 162 -51.41 59.98 -40.17
N VAL A 163 -52.20 58.90 -40.15
CA VAL A 163 -52.38 58.07 -38.94
C VAL A 163 -51.07 57.34 -38.60
N HIS A 164 -50.37 56.83 -39.60
CA HIS A 164 -49.08 56.16 -39.46
C HIS A 164 -48.03 57.10 -38.83
N ALA A 165 -47.89 58.32 -39.35
CA ALA A 165 -46.94 59.32 -38.84
C ALA A 165 -47.14 59.67 -37.35
N VAL A 166 -48.37 59.53 -36.84
CA VAL A 166 -48.70 59.78 -35.43
C VAL A 166 -48.43 58.55 -34.57
N TYR A 167 -48.94 57.39 -34.97
CA TYR A 167 -48.96 56.21 -34.09
C TYR A 167 -47.81 55.24 -34.31
N HIS A 168 -47.25 55.14 -35.51
CA HIS A 168 -46.20 54.17 -35.80
C HIS A 168 -44.94 54.36 -34.94
N PRO A 169 -44.40 55.58 -34.71
CA PRO A 169 -43.25 55.76 -33.82
C PRO A 169 -43.52 55.27 -32.39
N LEU A 170 -44.76 55.44 -31.91
CA LEU A 170 -45.19 54.99 -30.57
C LEU A 170 -45.33 53.48 -30.51
N MET A 171 -45.94 52.86 -31.54
CA MET A 171 -46.09 51.41 -31.64
C MET A 171 -44.74 50.70 -31.80
N ARG A 172 -43.85 51.23 -32.66
CA ARG A 172 -42.46 50.75 -32.82
C ARG A 172 -41.73 50.81 -31.47
N THR A 173 -41.82 51.94 -30.77
CA THR A 173 -41.22 52.08 -29.43
C THR A 173 -41.78 51.06 -28.44
N ALA A 174 -43.10 50.85 -28.44
CA ALA A 174 -43.73 49.85 -27.58
C ALA A 174 -43.26 48.42 -27.90
N ALA A 175 -43.22 48.05 -29.18
CA ALA A 175 -42.75 46.74 -29.64
C ALA A 175 -41.30 46.49 -29.22
N THR A 176 -40.39 47.44 -29.50
CA THR A 176 -38.97 47.33 -29.13
C THR A 176 -38.76 47.32 -27.62
N THR A 177 -39.57 48.08 -26.85
CA THR A 177 -39.43 48.13 -25.38
C THR A 177 -39.83 46.81 -24.72
N VAL A 178 -40.85 46.14 -25.26
CA VAL A 178 -41.32 44.85 -24.71
C VAL A 178 -40.51 43.67 -25.28
N GLY A 179 -39.88 43.83 -26.44
CA GLY A 179 -39.09 42.78 -27.10
C GLY A 179 -39.93 41.89 -28.03
N PHE A 180 -40.95 42.45 -28.67
CA PHE A 180 -41.68 41.77 -29.73
C PHE A 180 -40.89 41.80 -31.03
N ALA A 181 -40.94 40.70 -31.80
CA ALA A 181 -40.35 40.67 -33.14
C ALA A 181 -41.14 41.61 -34.06
N ASP A 182 -42.46 41.39 -34.17
CA ASP A 182 -43.40 42.30 -34.83
C ASP A 182 -44.64 42.55 -33.95
N PHE A 183 -45.31 43.67 -34.21
CA PHE A 183 -46.48 44.15 -33.50
C PHE A 183 -47.57 44.62 -34.46
N MET A 184 -48.71 43.94 -34.38
CA MET A 184 -49.71 43.87 -35.43
C MET A 184 -51.11 44.23 -34.93
N ILE A 185 -51.95 44.77 -35.82
CA ILE A 185 -53.38 45.00 -35.56
C ILE A 185 -54.21 44.38 -36.67
N VAL A 186 -55.13 43.51 -36.30
CA VAL A 186 -56.08 42.86 -37.21
C VAL A 186 -57.48 43.43 -37.03
N ASP A 187 -58.16 43.72 -38.13
CA ASP A 187 -59.58 44.05 -38.12
C ASP A 187 -60.42 42.76 -37.93
N PRO A 188 -61.15 42.58 -36.81
CA PRO A 188 -61.93 41.38 -36.54
C PRO A 188 -63.10 41.20 -37.52
N ARG A 189 -63.52 42.23 -38.27
CA ARG A 189 -64.63 42.10 -39.24
C ARG A 189 -64.19 41.45 -40.54
N THR A 190 -63.06 41.89 -41.08
CA THR A 190 -62.52 41.44 -42.37
C THR A 190 -61.44 40.37 -42.22
N GLY A 191 -60.86 40.25 -41.02
CA GLY A 191 -59.65 39.47 -40.77
C GLY A 191 -58.40 40.09 -41.40
N ARG A 192 -58.43 41.36 -41.81
CA ARG A 192 -57.30 42.01 -42.48
C ARG A 192 -56.28 42.52 -41.48
N LEU A 193 -54.99 42.35 -41.77
CA LEU A 193 -53.89 42.97 -41.03
C LEU A 193 -53.80 44.45 -41.40
N ILE A 194 -54.45 45.32 -40.64
CA ILE A 194 -54.55 46.76 -40.94
C ILE A 194 -53.29 47.55 -40.55
N TYR A 195 -52.42 46.93 -39.74
CA TYR A 195 -51.13 47.50 -39.29
C TYR A 195 -50.17 46.37 -38.86
N THR A 196 -48.89 46.54 -39.15
CA THR A 196 -47.72 45.78 -38.63
C THR A 196 -46.60 46.79 -38.39
N VAL A 197 -45.61 46.53 -37.54
CA VAL A 197 -44.42 47.38 -37.41
C VAL A 197 -43.47 47.11 -38.57
N ASP A 198 -43.13 45.85 -38.82
CA ASP A 198 -42.06 45.42 -39.74
C ASP A 198 -42.41 45.51 -41.22
N LYS A 199 -43.70 45.43 -41.57
CA LYS A 199 -44.20 45.54 -42.96
C LYS A 199 -43.66 44.44 -43.88
N ASP A 200 -44.08 43.22 -43.63
CA ASP A 200 -43.80 42.07 -44.49
C ASP A 200 -44.93 41.73 -45.45
N ALA A 201 -44.78 40.64 -46.20
CA ALA A 201 -45.68 40.22 -47.28
C ALA A 201 -47.12 39.90 -46.83
N ASP A 202 -47.38 39.86 -45.53
CA ASP A 202 -48.71 39.69 -44.93
C ASP A 202 -49.40 41.04 -44.61
N PHE A 203 -48.67 42.15 -44.67
CA PHE A 203 -49.22 43.48 -44.47
C PHE A 203 -50.41 43.77 -45.40
N ALA A 204 -51.51 44.24 -44.80
CA ALA A 204 -52.78 44.52 -45.46
C ALA A 204 -53.49 43.30 -46.10
N THR A 205 -52.96 42.09 -45.94
CA THR A 205 -53.59 40.86 -46.42
C THR A 205 -54.68 40.36 -45.47
N SER A 206 -55.54 39.45 -45.95
CA SER A 206 -56.58 38.84 -45.11
C SER A 206 -56.06 37.55 -44.46
N LEU A 207 -56.31 37.41 -43.16
CA LEU A 207 -56.09 36.19 -42.39
C LEU A 207 -57.28 35.22 -42.47
N ARG A 208 -58.35 35.58 -43.19
CA ARG A 208 -59.51 34.69 -43.44
C ARG A 208 -59.49 34.08 -44.84
N ALA A 209 -58.76 34.68 -45.76
CA ALA A 209 -58.66 34.26 -47.15
C ALA A 209 -57.28 34.59 -47.70
N GLY A 210 -56.77 33.78 -48.64
CA GLY A 210 -55.42 33.93 -49.17
C GLY A 210 -54.41 32.99 -48.49
N PRO A 211 -53.10 33.26 -48.61
CA PRO A 211 -52.06 32.28 -48.29
C PRO A 211 -51.91 32.05 -46.79
N TYR A 212 -52.18 33.07 -45.96
CA TYR A 212 -51.94 33.02 -44.51
C TYR A 212 -53.14 32.56 -43.68
N ARG A 213 -54.25 32.16 -44.32
CA ARG A 213 -55.51 31.79 -43.63
C ARG A 213 -55.40 30.62 -42.65
N HIS A 214 -54.39 29.76 -42.85
CA HIS A 214 -54.12 28.57 -42.02
C HIS A 214 -52.92 28.76 -41.10
N SER A 215 -52.38 29.98 -41.00
CA SER A 215 -51.29 30.30 -40.08
C SER A 215 -51.77 30.30 -38.63
N ASN A 216 -50.82 30.11 -37.71
CA ASN A 216 -51.06 30.33 -36.30
C ASN A 216 -51.36 31.82 -35.98
N LEU A 217 -50.82 32.79 -36.74
CA LEU A 217 -51.24 34.19 -36.69
C LEU A 217 -52.76 34.34 -36.91
N ALA A 218 -53.29 33.70 -37.97
CA ALA A 218 -54.73 33.71 -38.26
C ALA A 218 -55.56 33.05 -37.16
N ALA A 219 -55.06 31.95 -36.59
CA ALA A 219 -55.72 31.26 -35.47
C ALA A 219 -55.75 32.13 -34.19
N ALA A 220 -54.63 32.78 -33.85
CA ALA A 220 -54.55 33.73 -32.73
C ALA A 220 -55.54 34.88 -32.90
N ALA A 221 -55.56 35.49 -34.08
CA ALA A 221 -56.48 36.57 -34.44
C ALA A 221 -57.94 36.14 -34.31
N ALA A 222 -58.30 35.00 -34.89
CA ALA A 222 -59.67 34.50 -34.92
C ALA A 222 -60.20 34.18 -33.52
N ARG A 223 -59.40 33.52 -32.66
CA ARG A 223 -59.81 33.20 -31.28
C ARG A 223 -60.03 34.46 -30.45
N CYS A 224 -59.13 35.44 -30.54
CA CYS A 224 -59.23 36.66 -29.76
C CYS A 224 -60.28 37.64 -30.28
N ALA A 225 -60.58 37.63 -31.58
CA ALA A 225 -61.67 38.43 -32.15
C ALA A 225 -63.04 38.11 -31.53
N THR A 226 -63.23 36.89 -31.00
CA THR A 226 -64.48 36.44 -30.36
C THR A 226 -64.45 36.50 -28.83
N ALA A 227 -63.41 37.07 -28.22
CA ALA A 227 -63.26 37.15 -26.78
C ALA A 227 -63.59 38.57 -26.26
N PRO A 228 -64.81 38.82 -25.75
CA PRO A 228 -65.22 40.16 -25.29
C PRO A 228 -64.68 40.51 -23.89
N ASP A 229 -63.69 39.76 -23.38
CA ASP A 229 -63.04 40.01 -22.09
C ASP A 229 -61.75 40.81 -22.29
N PRO A 230 -61.60 42.03 -21.73
CA PRO A 230 -60.35 42.80 -21.78
C PRO A 230 -59.14 42.08 -21.19
N SER A 231 -59.35 41.07 -20.35
CA SER A 231 -58.30 40.24 -19.78
C SER A 231 -57.93 39.04 -20.66
N ALA A 232 -58.66 38.78 -21.74
CA ALA A 232 -58.36 37.65 -22.61
C ALA A 232 -57.03 37.85 -23.35
N THR A 233 -56.29 36.75 -23.48
CA THR A 233 -55.11 36.66 -24.35
C THR A 233 -55.11 35.29 -25.02
N CYS A 234 -54.78 35.25 -26.30
CA CYS A 234 -54.77 34.02 -27.10
C CYS A 234 -53.36 33.73 -27.57
N LEU A 235 -52.73 32.72 -26.96
CA LEU A 235 -51.38 32.28 -27.30
C LEU A 235 -51.44 31.10 -28.26
N GLU A 236 -50.76 31.17 -29.39
CA GLU A 236 -50.51 30.05 -30.28
C GLU A 236 -49.05 29.62 -30.20
N ASP A 237 -48.83 28.29 -30.22
CA ASP A 237 -47.49 27.69 -30.28
C ASP A 237 -46.83 27.98 -31.64
N PHE A 238 -45.55 27.64 -31.72
CA PHE A 238 -44.72 27.75 -32.91
C PHE A 238 -45.35 27.02 -34.10
N SER A 239 -45.35 27.68 -35.26
CA SER A 239 -45.65 27.11 -36.56
C SER A 239 -44.80 27.81 -37.61
N ALA A 240 -44.40 27.12 -38.68
CA ALA A 240 -43.76 27.74 -39.83
C ALA A 240 -44.57 28.93 -40.31
N TYR A 241 -43.90 30.07 -40.49
CA TYR A 241 -44.54 31.32 -40.86
C TYR A 241 -43.78 31.97 -42.02
N LEU A 242 -44.40 31.98 -43.20
CA LEU A 242 -43.76 32.39 -44.45
C LEU A 242 -43.26 33.84 -44.48
N PRO A 243 -43.97 34.83 -43.90
CA PRO A 243 -43.46 36.20 -43.85
C PRO A 243 -42.11 36.32 -43.14
N SER A 244 -41.86 35.54 -42.08
CA SER A 244 -40.57 35.45 -41.37
C SER A 244 -39.65 34.39 -42.00
N ASP A 245 -39.53 34.36 -43.33
CA ASP A 245 -38.70 33.41 -44.10
C ASP A 245 -38.96 31.92 -43.79
N GLY A 246 -40.18 31.58 -43.35
CA GLY A 246 -40.57 30.24 -42.96
C GLY A 246 -40.02 29.77 -41.62
N VAL A 247 -39.30 30.63 -40.88
CA VAL A 247 -38.89 30.35 -39.50
C VAL A 247 -40.15 30.10 -38.67
N PRO A 248 -40.14 29.08 -37.79
CA PRO A 248 -41.27 28.88 -36.90
C PRO A 248 -41.43 30.03 -35.91
N GLU A 249 -42.62 30.63 -35.91
CA GLU A 249 -42.96 31.75 -35.04
C GLU A 249 -44.14 31.43 -34.13
N ALA A 250 -44.19 32.05 -32.95
CA ALA A 250 -45.31 31.94 -32.00
C ALA A 250 -45.97 33.30 -31.81
N PHE A 251 -47.30 33.32 -31.62
CA PHE A 251 -48.07 34.57 -31.57
C PHE A 251 -48.89 34.67 -30.30
N MET A 252 -48.90 35.87 -29.69
CA MET A 252 -49.85 36.21 -28.64
C MET A 252 -50.78 37.33 -29.10
N ALA A 253 -52.08 37.10 -28.98
CA ALA A 253 -53.11 38.08 -29.32
C ALA A 253 -53.87 38.59 -28.07
N ALA A 254 -54.39 39.82 -28.15
CA ALA A 254 -55.30 40.41 -27.17
C ALA A 254 -56.41 41.21 -27.87
N PRO A 255 -57.66 41.16 -27.40
CA PRO A 255 -58.76 41.92 -28.00
C PRO A 255 -58.63 43.40 -27.66
N ILE A 256 -58.77 44.26 -28.67
CA ILE A 256 -58.87 45.71 -28.52
C ILE A 256 -60.36 46.02 -28.41
N ILE A 257 -60.79 46.47 -27.23
CA ILE A 257 -62.20 46.69 -26.91
C ILE A 257 -62.47 48.17 -26.77
N ASP A 258 -63.46 48.67 -27.53
CA ASP A 258 -63.96 50.04 -27.43
C ASP A 258 -65.46 49.99 -27.18
N GLN A 259 -65.94 50.67 -26.13
CA GLN A 259 -67.34 50.68 -25.72
C GLN A 259 -67.99 49.28 -25.57
N GLY A 260 -67.22 48.29 -25.13
CA GLY A 260 -67.69 46.91 -24.92
C GLY A 260 -67.73 46.05 -26.19
N VAL A 261 -67.28 46.57 -27.33
CA VAL A 261 -67.20 45.83 -28.61
C VAL A 261 -65.74 45.59 -28.97
N VAL A 262 -65.40 44.39 -29.43
CA VAL A 262 -64.08 44.09 -29.98
C VAL A 262 -63.91 44.84 -31.30
N THR A 263 -63.13 45.91 -31.27
CA THR A 263 -62.86 46.78 -32.42
C THR A 263 -61.52 46.47 -33.07
N GLY A 264 -60.69 45.60 -32.52
CA GLY A 264 -59.43 45.19 -33.11
C GLY A 264 -58.91 43.94 -32.41
N VAL A 265 -57.90 43.30 -33.00
CA VAL A 265 -57.10 42.32 -32.30
C VAL A 265 -55.65 42.76 -32.40
N LEU A 266 -55.05 43.03 -31.24
CA LEU A 266 -53.62 43.30 -31.13
C LEU A 266 -52.87 41.97 -31.13
N ILE A 267 -51.83 41.84 -31.92
CA ILE A 267 -51.03 40.62 -32.00
C ILE A 267 -49.56 40.98 -31.87
N ALA A 268 -48.83 40.20 -31.09
CA ALA A 268 -47.38 40.26 -30.99
C ALA A 268 -46.78 38.94 -31.47
N GLU A 269 -45.80 39.04 -32.35
CA GLU A 269 -44.89 37.96 -32.70
C GLU A 269 -43.84 37.83 -31.60
N LEU A 270 -43.71 36.63 -31.03
CA LEU A 270 -42.83 36.37 -29.90
C LEU A 270 -41.43 36.10 -30.39
N SER A 271 -40.45 36.85 -29.90
CA SER A 271 -39.05 36.66 -30.27
C SER A 271 -38.54 35.27 -29.87
N VAL A 272 -38.14 34.47 -30.86
CA VAL A 272 -37.38 33.23 -30.67
C VAL A 272 -36.08 33.50 -29.92
N ASP A 273 -35.39 34.60 -30.25
CA ASP A 273 -34.12 34.97 -29.64
C ASP A 273 -34.25 35.22 -28.13
N GLU A 274 -35.33 35.82 -27.66
CA GLU A 274 -35.59 36.03 -26.23
C GLU A 274 -35.79 34.70 -25.49
N ILE A 275 -36.55 33.77 -26.09
CA ILE A 275 -36.75 32.43 -25.54
C ILE A 275 -35.42 31.66 -25.49
N ASP A 276 -34.65 31.68 -26.58
CA ASP A 276 -33.33 31.06 -26.66
C ASP A 276 -32.34 31.70 -25.67
N ALA A 277 -32.36 33.03 -25.50
CA ALA A 277 -31.52 33.72 -24.54
C ALA A 277 -31.83 33.27 -23.12
N ILE A 278 -33.10 33.05 -22.76
CA ILE A 278 -33.47 32.52 -21.44
C ILE A 278 -32.94 31.10 -21.29
N VAL A 279 -33.32 30.19 -22.19
CA VAL A 279 -33.01 28.75 -22.10
C VAL A 279 -31.51 28.49 -22.11
N THR A 280 -30.76 29.22 -22.94
CA THR A 280 -29.28 29.08 -23.06
C THR A 280 -28.50 29.92 -22.03
N GLY A 281 -29.18 30.78 -21.26
CA GLY A 281 -28.55 31.77 -20.39
C GLY A 281 -27.66 32.76 -21.16
N GLY A 282 -28.14 33.22 -22.31
CA GLY A 282 -27.41 34.07 -23.24
C GLY A 282 -26.19 33.38 -23.81
N ARG A 283 -26.29 32.07 -24.08
CA ARG A 283 -25.21 31.22 -24.61
C ARG A 283 -23.99 31.11 -23.68
N ARG A 284 -24.19 31.26 -22.36
CA ARG A 284 -23.14 31.17 -21.33
C ARG A 284 -23.27 29.90 -20.48
N TRP A 285 -23.44 28.75 -21.12
CA TRP A 285 -23.70 27.45 -20.46
C TRP A 285 -22.79 27.14 -19.27
N ARG A 286 -21.48 27.40 -19.39
CA ARG A 286 -20.52 27.16 -18.29
C ARG A 286 -20.83 27.99 -17.04
N ASN A 287 -21.20 29.26 -17.21
CA ASN A 287 -21.54 30.17 -16.11
C ASN A 287 -22.90 29.84 -15.49
N GLU A 288 -23.79 29.24 -16.27
CA GLU A 288 -25.11 28.76 -15.85
C GLU A 288 -25.06 27.37 -15.20
N GLY A 289 -23.86 26.80 -15.01
CA GLY A 289 -23.69 25.50 -14.36
C GLY A 289 -23.98 24.30 -15.27
N PHE A 290 -23.86 24.43 -16.59
CA PHE A 290 -24.02 23.30 -17.51
C PHE A 290 -22.69 22.63 -17.92
N GLY A 291 -21.54 23.12 -17.44
CA GLY A 291 -20.25 22.51 -17.80
C GLY A 291 -19.92 22.64 -19.29
N ALA A 292 -19.19 21.66 -19.82
CA ALA A 292 -18.67 21.64 -21.20
C ALA A 292 -19.63 21.00 -22.22
N THR A 293 -20.51 20.09 -21.80
CA THR A 293 -21.43 19.34 -22.66
C THR A 293 -22.90 19.59 -22.31
N GLY A 294 -23.17 20.11 -21.12
CA GLY A 294 -24.54 20.31 -20.68
C GLY A 294 -25.24 21.45 -21.40
N GLU A 295 -26.57 21.33 -21.41
CA GLU A 295 -27.50 22.29 -22.03
C GLU A 295 -28.90 22.12 -21.44
N ALA A 296 -29.78 23.08 -21.73
CA ALA A 296 -31.22 22.94 -21.56
C ALA A 296 -31.94 23.20 -22.88
N TYR A 297 -33.12 22.59 -23.06
CA TYR A 297 -33.94 22.79 -24.24
C TYR A 297 -35.43 22.58 -23.93
N LEU A 298 -36.28 23.35 -24.61
CA LEU A 298 -37.73 23.25 -24.58
C LEU A 298 -38.23 22.26 -25.64
N VAL A 299 -39.31 21.55 -25.32
CA VAL A 299 -39.93 20.57 -26.23
C VAL A 299 -41.46 20.68 -26.18
N GLY A 300 -42.09 20.58 -27.34
CA GLY A 300 -43.54 20.57 -27.48
C GLY A 300 -44.15 19.15 -27.33
N PRO A 301 -45.48 19.04 -27.43
CA PRO A 301 -46.18 17.75 -27.34
C PRO A 301 -46.00 16.85 -28.57
N ASP A 302 -45.47 17.41 -29.65
CA ASP A 302 -45.00 16.73 -30.87
C ASP A 302 -43.57 16.21 -30.74
N PHE A 303 -42.95 16.37 -29.57
CA PHE A 303 -41.55 16.05 -29.29
C PHE A 303 -40.52 16.80 -30.15
N MET A 304 -40.95 17.86 -30.84
CA MET A 304 -40.05 18.77 -31.53
C MET A 304 -39.56 19.86 -30.57
N VAL A 305 -38.31 20.29 -30.74
CA VAL A 305 -37.76 21.36 -29.89
C VAL A 305 -38.44 22.71 -30.15
N ARG A 306 -38.52 23.54 -29.10
CA ARG A 306 -39.02 24.93 -29.11
C ARG A 306 -37.94 25.96 -28.78
N SER A 307 -36.70 25.51 -28.73
CA SER A 307 -35.52 26.33 -28.46
C SER A 307 -34.29 25.70 -29.11
N SER A 308 -33.30 26.51 -29.44
CA SER A 308 -32.05 26.05 -30.04
C SER A 308 -31.06 25.54 -28.99
N GLY A 309 -30.52 24.34 -29.23
CA GLY A 309 -29.53 23.70 -28.36
C GLY A 309 -28.13 24.28 -28.48
N ARG A 310 -27.23 23.88 -27.58
CA ARG A 310 -25.85 24.38 -27.49
C ARG A 310 -25.04 24.11 -28.76
N ASN A 311 -25.04 22.87 -29.23
CA ASN A 311 -24.20 22.47 -30.35
C ASN A 311 -24.62 23.14 -31.66
N PHE A 312 -25.88 23.55 -31.79
CA PHE A 312 -26.35 24.35 -32.92
C PHE A 312 -25.59 25.69 -33.02
N PHE A 313 -25.30 26.33 -31.89
CA PHE A 313 -24.55 27.60 -31.86
C PHE A 313 -23.02 27.41 -31.81
N GLU A 314 -22.51 26.53 -30.94
CA GLU A 314 -21.06 26.41 -30.72
C GLU A 314 -20.36 25.61 -31.83
N ASN A 315 -20.98 24.55 -32.35
CA ASN A 315 -20.34 23.63 -33.30
C ASN A 315 -21.36 23.04 -34.31
N PRO A 316 -21.85 23.83 -35.30
CA PRO A 316 -22.89 23.37 -36.24
C PRO A 316 -22.55 22.09 -37.00
N ALA A 317 -21.27 21.89 -37.36
CA ALA A 317 -20.83 20.69 -38.07
C ALA A 317 -21.00 19.42 -37.22
N ILE A 318 -20.63 19.49 -35.93
CA ILE A 318 -20.79 18.39 -34.98
C ILE A 318 -22.28 18.16 -34.70
N TYR A 319 -23.04 19.25 -34.53
CA TYR A 319 -24.49 19.18 -34.32
C TYR A 319 -25.21 18.35 -35.39
N PHE A 320 -24.97 18.62 -36.68
CA PHE A 320 -25.62 17.85 -37.75
C PHE A 320 -25.13 16.39 -37.82
N SER A 321 -23.85 16.13 -37.51
CA SER A 321 -23.31 14.77 -37.42
C SER A 321 -23.96 13.99 -36.29
N ASP A 322 -24.08 14.60 -35.11
CA ASP A 322 -24.68 14.01 -33.92
C ASP A 322 -26.18 13.74 -34.12
N LEU A 323 -26.90 14.66 -34.75
CA LEU A 323 -28.31 14.44 -35.10
C LEU A 323 -28.47 13.25 -36.06
N LYS A 324 -27.62 13.16 -37.08
CA LYS A 324 -27.65 12.03 -38.02
C LYS A 324 -27.37 10.70 -37.31
N ALA A 325 -26.37 10.67 -36.43
CA ALA A 325 -26.06 9.50 -35.61
C ALA A 325 -27.18 9.15 -34.62
N GLY A 326 -27.90 10.17 -34.12
CA GLY A 326 -29.07 10.03 -33.26
C GLY A 326 -30.35 9.59 -33.98
N GLY A 327 -30.30 9.39 -35.31
CA GLY A 327 -31.43 8.88 -36.10
C GLY A 327 -32.30 9.95 -36.76
N ALA A 328 -31.87 11.21 -36.80
CA ALA A 328 -32.60 12.26 -37.53
C ALA A 328 -32.62 11.97 -39.05
N SER A 329 -33.75 12.29 -39.69
CA SER A 329 -33.91 12.10 -41.13
C SER A 329 -33.06 13.12 -41.92
N ASP A 330 -32.72 12.80 -43.17
CA ASP A 330 -32.06 13.78 -44.06
C ASP A 330 -32.96 14.98 -44.36
N GLU A 331 -34.28 14.78 -44.31
CA GLU A 331 -35.27 15.83 -44.50
C GLU A 331 -35.28 16.82 -43.33
N ASP A 332 -35.26 16.34 -42.09
CA ASP A 332 -35.17 17.17 -40.89
C ASP A 332 -33.88 18.00 -40.88
N ILE A 333 -32.75 17.35 -41.16
CA ILE A 333 -31.44 18.03 -41.24
C ILE A 333 -31.44 19.08 -42.36
N ALA A 334 -32.04 18.77 -43.51
CA ALA A 334 -32.17 19.72 -44.61
C ALA A 334 -33.10 20.89 -44.25
N ALA A 335 -34.18 20.64 -43.50
CA ALA A 335 -35.09 21.67 -43.02
C ALA A 335 -34.38 22.62 -42.04
N ILE A 336 -33.64 22.10 -41.05
CA ILE A 336 -32.86 22.93 -40.12
C ILE A 336 -31.86 23.82 -40.86
N LYS A 337 -31.18 23.30 -41.88
CA LYS A 337 -30.26 24.08 -42.72
C LYS A 337 -30.97 25.11 -43.59
N ARG A 338 -32.18 24.79 -44.06
CA ARG A 338 -32.98 25.65 -44.94
C ARG A 338 -33.54 26.86 -44.18
N TYR A 339 -34.13 26.61 -43.02
CA TYR A 339 -34.76 27.63 -42.18
C TYR A 339 -33.79 28.28 -41.20
N GLY A 340 -32.60 27.72 -41.00
CA GLY A 340 -31.62 28.27 -40.06
C GLY A 340 -32.06 28.15 -38.59
N SER A 341 -32.98 27.23 -38.28
CA SER A 341 -33.51 27.04 -36.93
C SER A 341 -33.82 25.55 -36.67
N PRO A 342 -33.50 25.03 -35.47
CA PRO A 342 -33.87 23.67 -35.09
C PRO A 342 -35.32 23.54 -34.60
N ILE A 343 -35.98 24.66 -34.32
CA ILE A 343 -37.36 24.70 -33.81
C ILE A 343 -38.28 24.00 -34.81
N LEU A 344 -39.18 23.14 -34.32
CA LEU A 344 -40.06 22.27 -35.12
C LEU A 344 -39.37 21.28 -36.09
N HIS A 345 -38.05 21.25 -36.16
CA HIS A 345 -37.30 20.42 -37.12
C HIS A 345 -36.33 19.44 -36.43
N GLN A 346 -35.98 19.65 -35.17
CA GLN A 346 -35.23 18.70 -34.37
C GLN A 346 -36.17 17.88 -33.48
N HIS A 347 -36.21 16.57 -33.73
CA HIS A 347 -36.93 15.62 -32.89
C HIS A 347 -36.14 15.29 -31.62
N ALA A 348 -36.82 15.33 -30.48
CA ALA A 348 -36.23 15.06 -29.17
C ALA A 348 -37.12 14.10 -28.35
N ASP A 349 -37.65 13.04 -28.97
CA ASP A 349 -38.42 12.01 -28.27
C ASP A 349 -37.52 11.10 -27.41
N THR A 350 -37.51 11.37 -26.12
CA THR A 350 -36.71 10.68 -25.09
C THR A 350 -37.61 10.35 -23.91
N ALA A 351 -37.15 9.48 -23.01
CA ALA A 351 -37.89 9.19 -21.78
C ALA A 351 -38.17 10.47 -20.95
N ALA A 352 -37.20 11.39 -20.89
CA ALA A 352 -37.32 12.66 -20.17
C ALA A 352 -38.34 13.61 -20.81
N THR A 353 -38.32 13.78 -22.14
CA THR A 353 -39.23 14.69 -22.84
C THR A 353 -40.67 14.18 -22.81
N ARG A 354 -40.90 12.87 -22.95
CA ARG A 354 -42.23 12.24 -22.76
C ARG A 354 -42.78 12.49 -21.35
N ALA A 355 -41.96 12.33 -20.33
CA ALA A 355 -42.35 12.59 -18.94
C ALA A 355 -42.63 14.09 -18.69
N ALA A 356 -41.75 14.99 -19.15
CA ALA A 356 -41.90 16.43 -18.97
C ALA A 356 -43.17 16.99 -19.61
N VAL A 357 -43.43 16.65 -20.87
CA VAL A 357 -44.66 17.03 -21.59
C VAL A 357 -45.89 16.40 -20.95
N GLY A 358 -45.75 15.20 -20.40
CA GLY A 358 -46.77 14.52 -19.60
C GLY A 358 -47.07 15.16 -18.25
N GLY A 359 -46.33 16.22 -17.86
CA GLY A 359 -46.53 16.93 -16.60
C GLY A 359 -45.79 16.32 -15.41
N VAL A 360 -44.79 15.48 -15.64
CA VAL A 360 -44.05 14.76 -14.60
C VAL A 360 -42.63 15.31 -14.49
N ASP A 361 -42.27 15.79 -13.29
CA ASP A 361 -40.89 16.12 -12.94
C ASP A 361 -40.08 14.85 -12.64
N GLY A 362 -38.78 14.85 -12.95
CA GLY A 362 -37.92 13.73 -12.63
C GLY A 362 -36.45 13.96 -12.98
N VAL A 363 -35.63 13.01 -12.55
CA VAL A 363 -34.20 12.95 -12.84
C VAL A 363 -33.80 11.53 -13.18
N GLY A 364 -32.75 11.36 -13.97
CA GLY A 364 -32.23 10.04 -14.29
C GLY A 364 -31.20 10.05 -15.42
N GLU A 365 -30.55 8.91 -15.59
CA GLU A 365 -29.74 8.65 -16.77
C GLU A 365 -30.63 8.22 -17.94
N ILE A 366 -30.52 8.92 -19.06
CA ILE A 366 -31.28 8.67 -20.28
C ILE A 366 -30.37 8.71 -21.51
N SER A 367 -30.82 8.10 -22.60
CA SER A 367 -30.25 8.41 -23.92
C SER A 367 -30.81 9.76 -24.38
N GLY A 368 -29.94 10.75 -24.56
CA GLY A 368 -30.33 12.07 -25.06
C GLY A 368 -30.76 12.02 -26.53
N TYR A 369 -31.23 13.15 -27.06
CA TYR A 369 -31.66 13.25 -28.47
C TYR A 369 -30.53 12.97 -29.49
N ARG A 370 -29.26 13.03 -29.06
CA ARG A 370 -28.08 12.68 -29.87
C ARG A 370 -27.76 11.18 -29.83
N GLY A 371 -28.52 10.37 -29.10
CA GLY A 371 -28.22 8.96 -28.83
C GLY A 371 -27.09 8.72 -27.82
N VAL A 372 -26.58 9.78 -27.19
CA VAL A 372 -25.49 9.71 -26.19
C VAL A 372 -26.08 9.57 -24.78
N PRO A 373 -25.52 8.70 -23.91
CA PRO A 373 -25.91 8.63 -22.50
C PRO A 373 -25.70 9.95 -21.77
N THR A 374 -26.73 10.41 -21.07
CA THR A 374 -26.76 11.71 -20.40
C THR A 374 -27.46 11.60 -19.05
N LEU A 375 -26.99 12.36 -18.06
CA LEU A 375 -27.77 12.63 -16.86
C LEU A 375 -28.70 13.80 -17.17
N ALA A 376 -29.99 13.65 -16.89
CA ALA A 376 -31.00 14.65 -17.18
C ALA A 376 -31.89 14.93 -15.97
N SER A 377 -32.35 16.18 -15.88
CA SER A 377 -33.48 16.63 -15.09
C SER A 377 -34.55 17.16 -16.04
N TRP A 378 -35.80 16.83 -15.79
CA TRP A 378 -36.91 17.19 -16.67
C TRP A 378 -38.15 17.57 -15.88
N GLY A 379 -39.03 18.33 -16.52
CA GLY A 379 -40.35 18.65 -15.97
C GLY A 379 -41.11 19.66 -16.85
N PRO A 380 -42.40 19.89 -16.54
CA PRO A 380 -43.25 20.76 -17.35
C PRO A 380 -42.93 22.24 -17.15
N VAL A 381 -43.24 23.06 -18.17
CA VAL A 381 -43.25 24.53 -18.08
C VAL A 381 -44.71 25.00 -18.05
N ARG A 382 -45.08 25.80 -17.04
CA ARG A 382 -46.47 26.18 -16.77
C ARG A 382 -46.87 27.45 -17.51
N VAL A 383 -46.95 27.38 -18.84
CA VAL A 383 -47.51 28.47 -19.66
C VAL A 383 -48.94 28.15 -20.08
N SER A 384 -49.89 29.01 -19.72
CA SER A 384 -51.30 28.80 -20.04
C SER A 384 -51.55 28.87 -21.55
N GLY A 385 -52.09 27.78 -22.11
CA GLY A 385 -52.42 27.65 -23.54
C GLY A 385 -51.48 26.73 -24.31
N ILE A 386 -50.30 26.41 -23.77
CA ILE A 386 -49.30 25.54 -24.41
C ILE A 386 -48.82 24.46 -23.44
N LYS A 387 -48.40 23.32 -23.98
CA LYS A 387 -47.88 22.19 -23.19
C LYS A 387 -46.43 21.94 -23.56
N TRP A 388 -45.52 22.55 -22.82
CA TRP A 388 -44.09 22.38 -23.05
C TRP A 388 -43.43 21.63 -21.90
N GLY A 389 -42.43 20.83 -22.26
CA GLY A 389 -41.46 20.27 -21.32
C GLY A 389 -40.14 21.03 -21.41
N LEU A 390 -39.41 21.07 -20.30
CA LEU A 390 -38.04 21.55 -20.26
C LEU A 390 -37.13 20.43 -19.76
N VAL A 391 -36.04 20.18 -20.48
CA VAL A 391 -35.02 19.21 -20.11
C VAL A 391 -33.69 19.92 -19.94
N ALA A 392 -33.03 19.70 -18.82
CA ALA A 392 -31.66 20.08 -18.55
C ALA A 392 -30.81 18.81 -18.50
N LYS A 393 -29.72 18.74 -19.24
CA LYS A 393 -28.88 17.53 -19.32
C LYS A 393 -27.40 17.85 -19.35
N ILE A 394 -26.59 16.83 -19.05
CA ILE A 394 -25.13 16.80 -19.22
C ILE A 394 -24.73 15.41 -19.70
N ASP A 395 -23.69 15.29 -20.54
CA ASP A 395 -23.24 13.99 -21.01
C ASP A 395 -22.66 13.17 -19.85
N SER A 396 -22.98 11.87 -19.79
CA SER A 396 -22.53 10.98 -18.71
C SER A 396 -20.99 10.90 -18.64
N SER A 397 -20.31 11.05 -19.77
CA SER A 397 -18.83 11.05 -19.85
C SER A 397 -18.21 12.24 -19.12
N GLU A 398 -18.80 13.44 -19.23
CA GLU A 398 -18.35 14.61 -18.47
C GLU A 398 -18.74 14.48 -16.99
N ALA A 399 -19.99 14.08 -16.73
CA ALA A 399 -20.53 13.94 -15.38
C ALA A 399 -19.68 13.01 -14.50
N PHE A 400 -19.24 11.87 -15.04
CA PHE A 400 -18.48 10.87 -14.30
C PHE A 400 -16.97 10.94 -14.53
N GLU A 401 -16.45 11.92 -15.27
CA GLU A 401 -15.01 12.13 -15.43
C GLU A 401 -14.25 12.23 -14.10
N PRO A 402 -14.76 12.91 -13.05
CA PRO A 402 -14.11 12.89 -11.73
C PRO A 402 -14.05 11.49 -11.10
N VAL A 403 -15.06 10.64 -11.35
CA VAL A 403 -15.14 9.26 -10.84
C VAL A 403 -14.16 8.35 -11.58
N TYR A 404 -14.02 8.48 -12.89
CA TYR A 404 -13.02 7.74 -13.66
C TYR A 404 -11.58 8.12 -13.26
N ARG A 405 -11.34 9.39 -12.91
CA ARG A 405 -10.06 9.81 -12.32
C ARG A 405 -9.82 9.17 -10.96
N LEU A 406 -10.81 9.15 -10.08
CA LEU A 406 -10.72 8.48 -8.77
C LEU A 406 -10.44 6.99 -8.92
N GLU A 407 -11.10 6.30 -9.86
CA GLU A 407 -10.87 4.89 -10.16
C GLU A 407 -9.40 4.64 -10.53
N ARG A 408 -8.85 5.44 -11.46
CA ARG A 408 -7.44 5.34 -11.86
C ARG A 408 -6.49 5.58 -10.68
N ASP A 409 -6.76 6.60 -9.87
CA ASP A 409 -5.93 6.93 -8.71
C ASP A 409 -5.96 5.81 -7.65
N LEU A 410 -7.14 5.22 -7.40
CA LEU A 410 -7.30 4.06 -6.52
C LEU A 410 -6.54 2.83 -7.05
N LEU A 411 -6.55 2.58 -8.36
CA LEU A 411 -5.78 1.50 -8.97
C LEU A 411 -4.27 1.72 -8.82
N ILE A 412 -3.78 2.95 -9.01
CA ILE A 412 -2.36 3.29 -8.83
C ILE A 412 -1.94 3.12 -7.36
N VAL A 413 -2.70 3.71 -6.43
CA VAL A 413 -2.42 3.60 -4.99
C VAL A 413 -2.51 2.14 -4.54
N GLY A 414 -3.51 1.39 -5.02
CA GLY A 414 -3.66 -0.03 -4.76
C GLY A 414 -2.47 -0.85 -5.27
N ALA A 415 -1.97 -0.57 -6.48
CA ALA A 415 -0.80 -1.22 -7.04
C ALA A 415 0.48 -0.92 -6.24
N ILE A 416 0.67 0.34 -5.82
CA ILE A 416 1.80 0.74 -4.97
C ILE A 416 1.72 0.04 -3.61
N ALA A 417 0.54 0.05 -2.97
CA ALA A 417 0.32 -0.62 -1.69
C ALA A 417 0.58 -2.13 -1.80
N PHE A 418 0.08 -2.77 -2.86
CA PHE A 418 0.34 -4.19 -3.12
C PHE A 418 1.84 -4.47 -3.30
N PHE A 419 2.55 -3.63 -4.04
CA PHE A 419 4.00 -3.75 -4.20
C PHE A 419 4.74 -3.63 -2.86
N VAL A 420 4.40 -2.64 -2.04
CA VAL A 420 4.98 -2.45 -0.69
C VAL A 420 4.71 -3.66 0.20
N VAL A 421 3.48 -4.19 0.17
CA VAL A 421 3.06 -5.38 0.91
C VAL A 421 3.89 -6.61 0.49
N VAL A 422 4.11 -6.83 -0.81
CA VAL A 422 4.93 -7.92 -1.33
C VAL A 422 6.40 -7.76 -0.93
N VAL A 423 6.99 -6.57 -1.10
CA VAL A 423 8.39 -6.29 -0.74
C VAL A 423 8.61 -6.45 0.76
N THR A 424 7.73 -5.88 1.59
CA THR A 424 7.80 -5.97 3.04
C THR A 424 7.62 -7.41 3.49
N GLY A 425 6.65 -8.14 2.92
CA GLY A 425 6.44 -9.56 3.20
C GLY A 425 7.65 -10.43 2.85
N ALA A 426 8.28 -10.17 1.70
CA ALA A 426 9.51 -10.86 1.29
C ALA A 426 10.70 -10.53 2.21
N TRP A 427 10.83 -9.25 2.61
CA TRP A 427 11.86 -8.80 3.54
C TRP A 427 11.67 -9.43 4.93
N LEU A 428 10.47 -9.35 5.52
CA LEU A 428 10.17 -9.94 6.83
C LEU A 428 10.36 -11.46 6.82
N SER A 429 9.93 -12.13 5.73
CA SER A 429 10.11 -13.57 5.56
C SER A 429 11.60 -13.96 5.59
N ARG A 430 12.46 -13.21 4.88
CA ARG A 430 13.91 -13.44 4.90
C ARG A 430 14.53 -13.09 6.26
N SER A 431 14.13 -11.97 6.84
CA SER A 431 14.72 -11.46 8.08
C SER A 431 14.39 -12.31 9.30
N LEU A 432 13.18 -12.88 9.38
CA LEU A 432 12.74 -13.67 10.54
C LEU A 432 12.85 -15.18 10.34
N LEU A 433 12.35 -15.73 9.23
CA LEU A 433 12.35 -17.19 9.05
C LEU A 433 13.74 -17.75 8.71
N GLY A 434 14.62 -16.97 8.09
CA GLY A 434 15.96 -17.41 7.71
C GLY A 434 16.78 -17.86 8.92
N PRO A 435 17.07 -16.94 9.87
CA PRO A 435 17.84 -17.26 11.07
C PRO A 435 17.20 -18.37 11.93
N LEU A 436 15.87 -18.40 12.05
CA LEU A 436 15.18 -19.47 12.77
C LEU A 436 15.36 -20.86 12.13
N ARG A 437 15.41 -20.95 10.79
CA ARG A 437 15.71 -22.21 10.09
C ARG A 437 17.15 -22.65 10.32
N GLU A 438 18.11 -21.72 10.26
CA GLU A 438 19.52 -21.98 10.54
C GLU A 438 19.72 -22.48 11.98
N LEU A 439 19.12 -21.81 12.97
CA LEU A 439 19.13 -22.24 14.37
C LEU A 439 18.52 -23.62 14.56
N THR A 440 17.34 -23.88 13.98
CA THR A 440 16.68 -25.19 14.05
C THR A 440 17.56 -26.31 13.47
N ALA A 441 18.28 -26.02 12.38
CA ALA A 441 19.22 -26.96 11.78
C ALA A 441 20.44 -27.20 12.68
N GLY A 442 21.00 -26.16 13.30
CA GLY A 442 22.12 -26.28 14.24
C GLY A 442 21.78 -27.11 15.48
N VAL A 443 20.62 -26.85 16.09
CA VAL A 443 20.12 -27.64 17.23
C VAL A 443 19.99 -29.12 16.87
N ARG A 444 19.49 -29.45 15.67
CA ARG A 444 19.39 -30.85 15.20
C ARG A 444 20.74 -31.51 15.00
N ARG A 445 21.74 -30.78 14.49
CA ARG A 445 23.11 -31.29 14.33
C ARG A 445 23.77 -31.56 15.67
N PHE A 446 23.65 -30.62 16.60
CA PHE A 446 24.16 -30.79 17.97
C PHE A 446 23.53 -32.00 18.67
N ALA A 447 22.21 -32.16 18.57
CA ALA A 447 21.51 -33.33 19.11
C ALA A 447 21.94 -34.66 18.48
N ALA A 448 22.52 -34.64 17.28
CA ALA A 448 23.06 -35.81 16.59
C ALA A 448 24.53 -36.12 16.94
N GLY A 449 25.14 -35.39 17.89
CA GLY A 449 26.49 -35.64 18.38
C GLY A 449 27.58 -34.75 17.78
N ASP A 450 27.23 -33.77 16.94
CA ASP A 450 28.17 -32.79 16.40
C ASP A 450 28.41 -31.66 17.42
N LEU A 451 29.47 -31.81 18.23
CA LEU A 451 29.86 -30.85 19.27
C LEU A 451 30.55 -29.59 18.71
N GLU A 452 30.60 -29.41 17.40
CA GLU A 452 31.11 -28.20 16.73
C GLU A 452 30.01 -27.44 15.98
N ALA A 453 28.74 -27.84 16.12
CA ALA A 453 27.60 -27.33 15.37
C ALA A 453 27.17 -25.88 15.72
N HIS A 454 28.07 -24.91 15.54
CA HIS A 454 27.80 -23.49 15.72
C HIS A 454 26.83 -22.94 14.67
N VAL A 455 25.97 -22.02 15.08
CA VAL A 455 25.03 -21.31 14.19
C VAL A 455 25.46 -19.85 14.01
N PRO A 456 25.31 -19.27 12.80
CA PRO A 456 25.67 -17.88 12.56
C PRO A 456 24.70 -16.92 13.26
N VAL A 457 25.25 -15.95 13.99
CA VAL A 457 24.48 -14.88 14.64
C VAL A 457 24.35 -13.71 13.65
N ARG A 458 23.22 -13.64 12.93
CA ARG A 458 22.98 -12.62 11.89
C ARG A 458 22.24 -11.38 12.37
N THR A 459 21.50 -11.50 13.47
CA THR A 459 20.64 -10.44 14.01
C THR A 459 21.09 -10.08 15.43
N ARG A 460 20.71 -8.89 15.91
CA ARG A 460 20.99 -8.41 17.29
C ARG A 460 19.73 -8.40 18.17
N ASP A 461 18.65 -8.99 17.67
CA ASP A 461 17.37 -9.14 18.34
C ASP A 461 17.33 -10.41 19.20
N GLU A 462 16.14 -10.79 19.66
CA GLU A 462 15.91 -12.00 20.47
C GLU A 462 16.35 -13.28 19.74
N ILE A 463 16.27 -13.32 18.40
CA ILE A 463 16.72 -14.46 17.61
C ILE A 463 18.25 -14.55 17.64
N GLY A 464 18.92 -13.40 17.53
CA GLY A 464 20.37 -13.30 17.67
C GLY A 464 20.86 -13.74 19.05
N GLN A 465 20.17 -13.31 20.12
CA GLN A 465 20.47 -13.73 21.49
C GLN A 465 20.30 -15.24 21.68
N LEU A 466 19.27 -15.84 21.07
CA LEU A 466 19.05 -17.27 21.12
C LEU A 466 20.17 -18.06 20.40
N CYS A 467 20.64 -17.57 19.26
CA CYS A 467 21.81 -18.13 18.57
C CYS A 467 23.09 -18.03 19.43
N LEU A 468 23.32 -16.89 20.09
CA LEU A 468 24.46 -16.69 20.98
C LEU A 468 24.41 -17.63 22.20
N ALA A 469 23.25 -17.74 22.84
CA ALA A 469 23.05 -18.63 23.98
C ALA A 469 23.28 -20.11 23.60
N PHE A 470 22.81 -20.52 22.41
CA PHE A 470 23.04 -21.85 21.88
C PHE A 470 24.53 -22.13 21.62
N ASN A 471 25.26 -21.20 21.01
CA ASN A 471 26.70 -21.34 20.79
C ASN A 471 27.48 -21.39 22.13
N GLY A 472 27.16 -20.53 23.10
CA GLY A 472 27.82 -20.55 24.41
C GLY A 472 27.62 -21.85 25.20
N MET A 473 26.48 -22.53 25.01
CA MET A 473 26.25 -23.86 25.58
C MET A 473 27.17 -24.93 24.97
N ILE A 474 27.46 -24.84 23.66
CA ILE A 474 28.39 -25.76 22.98
C ILE A 474 29.80 -25.61 23.56
N ASP A 475 30.26 -24.37 23.77
CA ASP A 475 31.60 -24.09 24.29
C ASP A 475 31.83 -24.63 25.72
N ASP A 476 30.87 -24.45 26.64
CA ASP A 476 30.99 -24.90 28.04
C ASP A 476 31.09 -26.43 28.16
N ILE A 477 30.41 -27.17 27.27
CA ILE A 477 30.46 -28.64 27.23
C ILE A 477 31.83 -29.13 26.77
N ASN A 478 32.42 -28.50 25.75
CA ASN A 478 33.76 -28.87 25.27
C ASN A 478 34.85 -28.63 26.33
N GLN A 479 34.76 -27.54 27.09
CA GLN A 479 35.74 -27.20 28.11
C GLN A 479 35.75 -28.18 29.29
N LYS A 480 34.59 -28.69 29.71
CA LYS A 480 34.49 -29.64 30.85
C LYS A 480 35.16 -30.99 30.58
N ASN A 481 35.16 -31.46 29.32
CA ASN A 481 35.76 -32.75 28.98
C ASN A 481 37.31 -32.73 29.12
N VAL A 482 37.96 -31.61 28.85
CA VAL A 482 39.43 -31.46 28.93
C VAL A 482 39.95 -31.54 30.38
N VAL A 483 39.18 -31.01 31.35
CA VAL A 483 39.59 -30.95 32.76
C VAL A 483 39.64 -32.34 33.42
N ILE A 484 38.78 -33.27 32.98
CA ILE A 484 38.67 -34.61 33.57
C ILE A 484 39.91 -35.46 33.29
N GLU A 485 40.51 -35.33 32.10
CA GLU A 485 41.68 -36.14 31.71
C GLU A 485 42.94 -35.80 32.53
N THR A 486 43.09 -34.53 32.93
CA THR A 486 44.30 -34.05 33.64
C THR A 486 44.40 -34.59 35.07
N LYS A 487 43.26 -34.74 35.76
CA LYS A 487 43.18 -35.18 37.18
C LYS A 487 43.62 -36.62 37.42
N ASN A 488 43.56 -37.50 36.41
CA ASN A 488 43.88 -38.92 36.60
C ASN A 488 45.40 -39.20 36.65
N ARG A 489 46.24 -38.33 36.08
CA ARG A 489 47.69 -38.55 35.96
C ARG A 489 48.45 -38.32 37.27
N GLU A 490 48.01 -37.38 38.10
CA GLU A 490 48.70 -37.01 39.36
C GLU A 490 48.62 -38.09 40.45
N ASN A 491 47.64 -39.01 40.36
CA ASN A 491 47.41 -40.02 41.40
C ASN A 491 48.37 -41.23 41.30
N GLU A 492 49.06 -41.42 40.17
CA GLU A 492 49.91 -42.60 39.92
C GLU A 492 51.33 -42.48 40.51
N GLU A 493 51.89 -41.27 40.60
CA GLU A 493 53.30 -41.07 41.00
C GLU A 493 53.54 -41.22 42.51
N LEU A 494 52.55 -40.99 43.37
CA LEU A 494 52.72 -41.00 44.84
C LEU A 494 52.83 -42.41 45.44
N LEU A 495 52.38 -43.46 44.74
CA LEU A 495 52.24 -44.82 45.28
C LEU A 495 53.55 -45.64 45.19
N LEU A 496 54.45 -45.28 44.28
CA LEU A 496 55.73 -45.97 44.03
C LEU A 496 56.86 -45.54 44.98
N ASN A 497 56.70 -44.44 45.74
CA ASN A 497 57.74 -43.92 46.65
C ASN A 497 57.79 -44.62 48.02
N VAL A 498 56.83 -45.51 48.33
CA VAL A 498 56.68 -46.13 49.66
C VAL A 498 56.82 -47.65 49.62
N LEU A 499 56.64 -48.27 48.45
CA LEU A 499 56.65 -49.72 48.26
C LEU A 499 57.47 -50.07 47.02
N PRO A 500 58.23 -51.18 47.04
CA PRO A 500 58.85 -51.68 45.82
C PRO A 500 57.80 -51.90 44.72
N ALA A 501 58.12 -51.55 43.48
CA ALA A 501 57.17 -51.57 42.36
C ALA A 501 56.39 -52.90 42.19
N PRO A 502 57.00 -54.10 42.36
CA PRO A 502 56.27 -55.36 42.32
C PRO A 502 55.18 -55.49 43.41
N ILE A 503 55.41 -54.91 44.59
CA ILE A 503 54.50 -54.94 45.74
C ILE A 503 53.39 -53.90 45.58
N ALA A 504 53.71 -52.71 45.06
CA ALA A 504 52.75 -51.65 44.74
C ALA A 504 51.69 -52.10 43.70
N ASN A 505 52.13 -52.86 42.68
CA ASN A 505 51.25 -53.41 41.66
C ASN A 505 50.28 -54.46 42.22
N ARG A 506 50.76 -55.33 43.11
CA ARG A 506 49.93 -56.34 43.79
C ARG A 506 48.84 -55.69 44.66
N LEU A 507 49.19 -54.62 45.39
CA LEU A 507 48.22 -53.82 46.16
C LEU A 507 47.17 -53.14 45.26
N ARG A 508 47.56 -52.58 44.10
CA ARG A 508 46.59 -52.06 43.10
C ARG A 508 45.68 -53.13 42.53
N GLY A 509 46.20 -54.34 42.33
CA GLY A 509 45.43 -55.51 41.92
C GLY A 509 44.42 -55.99 42.98
N GLY A 510 44.36 -55.34 44.15
CA GLY A 510 43.43 -55.66 45.23
C GLY A 510 43.92 -56.76 46.16
N GLU A 511 45.18 -57.20 46.05
CA GLU A 511 45.75 -58.24 46.91
C GLU A 511 45.88 -57.74 48.37
N LYS A 512 45.39 -58.52 49.32
CA LYS A 512 45.40 -58.21 50.76
C LYS A 512 46.27 -59.23 51.50
N GLY A 513 47.14 -58.75 52.39
CA GLY A 513 47.97 -59.63 53.24
C GLY A 513 49.20 -60.19 52.56
N ILE A 514 49.95 -59.36 51.81
CA ILE A 514 51.18 -59.75 51.11
C ILE A 514 52.24 -60.21 52.12
N ALA A 515 52.59 -61.49 52.11
CA ALA A 515 53.66 -62.10 52.88
C ALA A 515 54.32 -63.23 52.06
N ASP A 516 55.60 -63.07 51.75
CA ASP A 516 56.38 -63.96 50.89
C ASP A 516 57.57 -64.54 51.68
N GLY A 517 57.83 -65.85 51.54
CA GLY A 517 59.00 -66.51 52.12
C GLY A 517 60.13 -66.64 51.12
N PHE A 518 61.33 -66.22 51.50
CA PHE A 518 62.54 -66.31 50.67
C PHE A 518 63.51 -67.28 51.32
N ALA A 519 63.85 -68.36 50.62
CA ALA A 519 64.73 -69.41 51.14
C ALA A 519 66.16 -68.93 51.35
N GLU A 520 66.62 -67.98 50.52
CA GLU A 520 68.00 -67.53 50.52
C GLU A 520 68.09 -66.06 50.12
N VAL A 521 68.49 -65.22 51.08
CA VAL A 521 68.78 -63.79 50.87
C VAL A 521 70.02 -63.41 51.66
N THR A 522 70.58 -62.22 51.41
CA THR A 522 71.64 -61.65 52.25
C THR A 522 71.17 -60.34 52.85
N VAL A 523 71.20 -60.25 54.17
CA VAL A 523 70.79 -59.07 54.94
C VAL A 523 72.04 -58.39 55.48
N SER A 524 72.09 -57.07 55.37
CA SER A 524 73.09 -56.23 56.02
C SER A 524 72.46 -55.28 57.02
N PHE A 525 73.10 -55.15 58.17
CA PHE A 525 72.94 -54.01 59.07
C PHE A 525 74.22 -53.20 59.05
N ALA A 526 74.08 -51.89 58.90
CA ALA A 526 75.20 -50.96 59.01
C ALA A 526 74.87 -49.87 60.03
N ASP A 527 75.75 -49.64 60.99
CA ASP A 527 75.53 -48.75 62.13
C ASP A 527 76.74 -47.84 62.36
N LEU A 528 76.50 -46.61 62.78
CA LEU A 528 77.54 -45.62 63.00
C LEU A 528 78.11 -45.73 64.42
N VAL A 529 79.41 -46.04 64.52
CA VAL A 529 80.07 -46.17 65.82
C VAL A 529 80.11 -44.82 66.55
N GLY A 530 79.48 -44.76 67.72
CA GLY A 530 79.51 -43.58 68.58
C GLY A 530 78.56 -42.46 68.16
N PHE A 531 77.62 -42.72 67.24
CA PHE A 531 76.71 -41.69 66.74
C PHE A 531 75.83 -41.06 67.83
N THR A 532 75.46 -41.80 68.87
CA THR A 532 74.71 -41.23 70.01
C THR A 532 75.47 -40.09 70.71
N ALA A 533 76.80 -40.21 70.80
CA ALA A 533 77.64 -39.15 71.35
C ALA A 533 77.74 -37.98 70.36
N LEU A 534 78.00 -38.28 69.07
CA LEU A 534 78.08 -37.28 68.01
C LEU A 534 76.79 -36.44 67.87
N SER A 535 75.63 -37.09 67.88
CA SER A 535 74.32 -36.44 67.74
C SER A 535 73.92 -35.62 68.97
N SER A 536 74.47 -35.92 70.15
CA SER A 536 74.25 -35.12 71.37
C SER A 536 75.01 -33.78 71.34
N GLU A 537 76.04 -33.68 70.50
CA GLU A 537 76.89 -32.48 70.35
C GLU A 537 76.52 -31.62 69.13
N MET A 538 75.52 -32.02 68.34
CA MET A 538 75.09 -31.36 67.11
C MET A 538 73.65 -30.82 67.19
N PRO A 539 73.32 -29.70 66.51
CA PRO A 539 71.95 -29.25 66.37
C PRO A 539 71.07 -30.29 65.64
N PRO A 540 69.79 -30.50 66.05
CA PRO A 540 68.94 -31.52 65.44
C PRO A 540 68.81 -31.44 63.90
N ALA A 541 68.78 -30.24 63.33
CA ALA A 541 68.71 -30.03 61.88
C ALA A 541 69.99 -30.49 61.16
N GLU A 542 71.15 -30.29 61.78
CA GLU A 542 72.45 -30.72 61.22
C GLU A 542 72.61 -32.24 61.35
N VAL A 543 72.15 -32.84 62.46
CA VAL A 543 72.07 -34.31 62.62
C VAL A 543 71.25 -34.94 61.50
N VAL A 544 70.06 -34.39 61.23
CA VAL A 544 69.18 -34.88 60.16
C VAL A 544 69.82 -34.67 58.79
N THR A 545 70.47 -33.54 58.55
CA THR A 545 71.14 -33.25 57.26
C THR A 545 72.32 -34.21 57.03
N LEU A 546 73.13 -34.45 58.06
CA LEU A 546 74.25 -35.38 58.04
C LEU A 546 73.77 -36.81 57.74
N LEU A 547 72.76 -37.29 58.47
CA LEU A 547 72.18 -38.62 58.28
C LEU A 547 71.50 -38.77 56.92
N ASN A 548 70.68 -37.78 56.52
CA ASN A 548 69.97 -37.83 55.24
C ASN A 548 70.96 -37.82 54.06
N GLY A 549 72.03 -37.02 54.14
CA GLY A 549 73.10 -37.02 53.14
C GLY A 549 73.79 -38.38 53.03
N LEU A 550 74.14 -38.98 54.18
CA LEU A 550 74.79 -40.30 54.21
C LEU A 550 73.88 -41.40 53.65
N PHE A 551 72.64 -41.46 54.12
CA PHE A 551 71.68 -42.47 53.69
C PHE A 551 71.24 -42.27 52.24
N THR A 552 71.19 -41.04 51.72
CA THR A 552 70.95 -40.81 50.29
C THR A 552 72.05 -41.43 49.44
N ARG A 553 73.32 -41.30 49.86
CA ARG A 553 74.45 -41.96 49.16
C ARG A 553 74.37 -43.49 49.27
N PHE A 554 73.92 -44.03 50.42
CA PHE A 554 73.63 -45.46 50.54
C PHE A 554 72.47 -45.90 49.65
N ASP A 555 71.40 -45.11 49.54
CA ASP A 555 70.24 -45.40 48.69
C ASP A 555 70.65 -45.46 47.21
N VAL A 556 71.49 -44.52 46.76
CA VAL A 556 72.08 -44.53 45.40
C VAL A 556 72.92 -45.78 45.18
N ALA A 557 73.83 -46.10 46.11
CA ALA A 557 74.67 -47.30 46.00
C ALA A 557 73.86 -48.60 46.04
N ALA A 558 72.77 -48.63 46.82
CA ALA A 558 71.84 -49.75 46.88
C ALA A 558 71.11 -49.93 45.54
N SER A 559 70.58 -48.84 44.97
CA SER A 559 69.89 -48.86 43.68
C SER A 559 70.80 -49.38 42.56
N GLU A 560 72.04 -48.89 42.47
CA GLU A 560 73.03 -49.34 41.46
C GLU A 560 73.38 -50.84 41.56
N LEU A 561 73.40 -51.39 42.79
CA LEU A 561 73.73 -52.79 43.02
C LEU A 561 72.50 -53.71 43.01
N GLY A 562 71.30 -53.16 42.85
CA GLY A 562 70.04 -53.91 42.92
C GLY A 562 69.76 -54.46 44.33
N ILE A 563 69.98 -53.61 45.34
CA ILE A 563 69.76 -53.90 46.75
C ILE A 563 68.55 -53.10 47.21
N GLU A 564 67.67 -53.77 47.93
CA GLU A 564 66.46 -53.15 48.45
C GLU A 564 66.73 -52.58 49.84
N LYS A 565 66.41 -51.30 50.02
CA LYS A 565 66.38 -50.66 51.34
C LYS A 565 65.11 -51.10 52.05
N ILE A 566 65.25 -51.64 53.26
CA ILE A 566 64.09 -52.02 54.07
C ILE A 566 63.65 -50.85 54.92
N LYS A 567 64.55 -50.36 55.77
CA LYS A 567 64.29 -49.28 56.69
C LYS A 567 65.57 -48.74 57.29
N THR A 568 65.45 -47.58 57.91
CA THR A 568 66.43 -47.03 58.84
C THR A 568 65.92 -47.21 60.26
N VAL A 569 66.79 -47.61 61.18
CA VAL A 569 66.48 -47.73 62.61
C VAL A 569 67.42 -46.83 63.37
N GLY A 570 67.01 -45.58 63.60
CA GLY A 570 67.94 -44.54 64.08
C GLY A 570 69.01 -44.26 63.03
N ASP A 571 70.26 -44.41 63.44
CA ASP A 571 71.48 -44.32 62.63
C ASP A 571 71.88 -45.64 61.95
N ALA A 572 71.13 -46.71 62.17
CA ALA A 572 71.32 -47.96 61.47
C ALA A 572 70.60 -48.00 60.11
N TYR A 573 71.29 -48.51 59.10
CA TYR A 573 70.78 -48.76 57.77
C TYR A 573 70.59 -50.26 57.54
N MET A 574 69.35 -50.67 57.26
CA MET A 574 68.99 -52.06 56.99
C MET A 574 68.66 -52.26 55.51
N ALA A 575 69.39 -53.18 54.88
CA ALA A 575 69.20 -53.51 53.48
C ALA A 575 69.27 -55.01 53.24
N VAL A 576 68.70 -55.44 52.12
CA VAL A 576 68.64 -56.83 51.73
C VAL A 576 68.88 -56.98 50.23
N CYS A 577 69.54 -58.06 49.85
CA CYS A 577 69.66 -58.48 48.47
C CYS A 577 69.06 -59.88 48.31
N GLY A 578 68.39 -60.12 47.17
CA GLY A 578 67.65 -61.36 46.92
C GLY A 578 66.13 -61.27 47.16
N LEU A 579 65.59 -60.08 47.43
CA LEU A 579 64.15 -59.81 47.49
C LEU A 579 63.86 -58.33 47.11
N PRO A 580 62.62 -57.96 46.69
CA PRO A 580 61.48 -58.84 46.44
C PRO A 580 61.68 -59.75 45.21
N VAL A 581 62.71 -59.49 44.41
CA VAL A 581 63.12 -60.32 43.27
C VAL A 581 64.37 -61.13 43.65
N PRO A 582 64.33 -62.48 43.63
CA PRO A 582 65.51 -63.32 43.90
C PRO A 582 66.64 -63.10 42.89
N VAL A 583 67.88 -63.00 43.37
CA VAL A 583 69.08 -62.90 42.51
C VAL A 583 70.17 -63.87 43.00
N PRO A 584 70.81 -64.67 42.12
CA PRO A 584 71.76 -65.70 42.56
C PRO A 584 73.02 -65.17 43.25
N ASN A 585 73.52 -63.99 42.86
CA ASN A 585 74.72 -63.38 43.44
C ASN A 585 74.42 -62.38 44.57
N HIS A 586 73.32 -62.60 45.30
CA HIS A 586 72.87 -61.69 46.36
C HIS A 586 73.91 -61.44 47.47
N ALA A 587 74.69 -62.46 47.85
CA ALA A 587 75.76 -62.33 48.85
C ALA A 587 76.92 -61.46 48.34
N GLU A 588 77.34 -61.64 47.08
CA GLU A 588 78.40 -60.86 46.45
C GLU A 588 78.02 -59.38 46.36
N ARG A 589 76.81 -59.09 45.87
CA ARG A 589 76.26 -57.72 45.78
C ARG A 589 76.25 -57.04 47.14
N MET A 590 75.82 -57.75 48.18
CA MET A 590 75.76 -57.20 49.53
C MET A 590 77.15 -56.92 50.12
N VAL A 591 78.13 -57.80 49.88
CA VAL A 591 79.52 -57.53 50.31
C VAL A 591 80.10 -56.33 49.56
N ARG A 592 79.87 -56.20 48.26
CA ARG A 592 80.27 -55.00 47.48
C ARG A 592 79.61 -53.73 48.01
N MET A 593 78.34 -53.82 48.39
CA MET A 593 77.64 -52.71 49.03
C MET A 593 78.27 -52.36 50.38
N ALA A 594 78.55 -53.33 51.23
CA ALA A 594 79.21 -53.08 52.51
C ALA A 594 80.57 -52.39 52.36
N ILE A 595 81.39 -52.80 51.37
CA ILE A 595 82.64 -52.10 51.03
C ILE A 595 82.36 -50.65 50.62
N ARG A 596 81.37 -50.42 49.74
CA ARG A 596 80.99 -49.07 49.31
C ARG A 596 80.47 -48.24 50.48
N MET A 597 79.67 -48.80 51.38
CA MET A 597 79.14 -48.09 52.54
C MET A 597 80.26 -47.62 53.47
N VAL A 598 81.29 -48.44 53.69
CA VAL A 598 82.45 -48.02 54.48
C VAL A 598 83.20 -46.87 53.81
N HIS A 599 83.43 -46.94 52.49
CA HIS A 599 84.06 -45.86 51.72
C HIS A 599 83.23 -44.57 51.73
N ILE A 600 81.93 -44.68 51.43
CA ILE A 600 80.97 -43.56 51.47
C ILE A 600 80.96 -42.93 52.87
N THR A 601 81.01 -43.73 53.94
CA THR A 601 81.06 -43.20 55.31
C THR A 601 82.35 -42.44 55.56
N ARG A 602 83.50 -42.94 55.10
CA ARG A 602 84.80 -42.24 55.22
C ARG A 602 84.81 -40.92 54.45
N GLU A 603 84.33 -40.91 53.21
CA GLU A 603 84.23 -39.69 52.38
C GLU A 603 83.26 -38.68 53.00
N HIS A 604 82.08 -39.13 53.41
CA HIS A 604 81.07 -38.28 54.06
C HIS A 604 81.56 -37.74 55.41
N ALA A 605 82.33 -38.53 56.16
CA ALA A 605 82.99 -38.07 57.39
C ALA A 605 84.00 -36.94 57.12
N MET A 606 84.80 -37.06 56.05
CA MET A 606 85.76 -36.02 55.65
C MET A 606 85.07 -34.73 55.21
N GLU A 607 84.00 -34.83 54.41
CA GLU A 607 83.26 -33.66 53.91
C GLU A 607 82.63 -32.83 55.04
N TYR A 608 82.14 -33.50 56.09
CA TYR A 608 81.49 -32.86 57.23
C TYR A 608 82.44 -32.58 58.40
N GLY A 609 83.74 -32.92 58.27
CA GLY A 609 84.75 -32.67 59.30
C GLY A 609 84.55 -33.45 60.61
N VAL A 610 83.86 -34.60 60.56
CA VAL A 610 83.54 -35.43 61.73
C VAL A 610 84.24 -36.79 61.64
N SER A 611 84.52 -37.43 62.77
CA SER A 611 85.02 -38.81 62.79
C SER A 611 83.85 -39.78 62.86
N MET A 612 83.49 -40.40 61.73
CA MET A 612 82.50 -41.48 61.69
C MET A 612 83.15 -42.79 61.23
N LYS A 613 82.86 -43.88 61.94
CA LYS A 613 83.24 -45.23 61.54
C LYS A 613 81.97 -46.06 61.39
N LEU A 614 81.95 -46.92 60.39
CA LEU A 614 80.82 -47.82 60.14
C LEU A 614 81.13 -49.21 60.67
N ARG A 615 80.17 -49.85 61.33
CA ARG A 615 80.16 -51.30 61.52
C ARG A 615 79.16 -51.88 60.55
N VAL A 616 79.55 -52.93 59.83
CA VAL A 616 78.62 -53.65 58.96
C VAL A 616 78.59 -55.12 59.34
N GLY A 617 77.39 -55.64 59.58
CA GLY A 617 77.13 -57.05 59.84
C GLY A 617 76.34 -57.67 58.71
N ILE A 618 76.81 -58.78 58.17
CA ILE A 618 76.19 -59.46 57.04
C ILE A 618 75.92 -60.93 57.38
N ASN A 619 74.70 -61.37 57.08
CA ASN A 619 74.34 -62.78 57.16
C ASN A 619 73.49 -63.21 55.96
N SER A 620 73.62 -64.47 55.55
CA SER A 620 72.78 -65.08 54.53
C SER A 620 71.94 -66.22 55.10
N GLY A 621 70.70 -66.33 54.65
CA GLY A 621 69.76 -67.36 55.09
C GLY A 621 68.31 -67.04 54.73
N PRO A 622 67.35 -67.85 55.20
CA PRO A 622 65.93 -67.65 54.91
C PRO A 622 65.32 -66.49 55.68
N VAL A 623 64.36 -65.78 55.05
CA VAL A 623 63.54 -64.71 55.67
C VAL A 623 62.09 -64.77 55.20
N VAL A 624 61.20 -64.14 55.95
CA VAL A 624 59.83 -63.81 55.53
C VAL A 624 59.76 -62.30 55.33
N ALA A 625 59.22 -61.84 54.19
CA ALA A 625 59.01 -60.43 53.87
C ALA A 625 57.53 -60.15 53.64
N GLY A 626 57.02 -58.99 54.04
CA GLY A 626 55.60 -58.71 53.89
C GLY A 626 55.21 -57.26 54.17
N VAL A 627 53.99 -56.90 53.76
CA VAL A 627 53.41 -55.56 53.96
C VAL A 627 52.52 -55.54 55.19
N ILE A 628 52.81 -54.63 56.12
CA ILE A 628 52.01 -54.39 57.33
C ILE A 628 51.46 -52.95 57.31
N GLY A 629 50.23 -52.80 57.82
CA GLY A 629 49.56 -51.50 58.00
C GLY A 629 48.30 -51.32 57.14
N LYS A 630 47.38 -50.46 57.59
CA LYS A 630 46.15 -50.10 56.85
C LYS A 630 46.17 -48.67 56.29
N SER A 631 46.81 -47.74 56.99
CA SER A 631 46.91 -46.32 56.63
C SER A 631 48.33 -45.89 56.25
N LYS A 632 49.34 -46.64 56.70
CA LYS A 632 50.73 -46.52 56.28
C LYS A 632 51.24 -47.92 55.98
N TYR A 633 51.40 -48.25 54.71
CA TYR A 633 51.93 -49.54 54.29
C TYR A 633 53.46 -49.55 54.49
N ILE A 634 53.97 -50.58 55.16
CA ILE A 634 55.41 -50.78 55.41
C ILE A 634 55.77 -52.18 54.92
N TYR A 635 56.77 -52.28 54.05
CA TYR A 635 57.36 -53.56 53.64
C TYR A 635 58.56 -53.88 54.54
N ASP A 636 58.55 -55.01 55.25
CA ASP A 636 59.57 -55.33 56.27
C ASP A 636 59.93 -56.82 56.27
N LEU A 637 61.01 -57.20 56.98
CA LEU A 637 61.58 -58.54 57.03
C LEU A 637 61.60 -59.15 58.44
N TRP A 638 61.33 -60.46 58.52
CA TRP A 638 61.39 -61.24 59.75
C TRP A 638 62.13 -62.56 59.53
N GLY A 639 62.90 -62.99 60.54
CA GLY A 639 63.57 -64.28 60.53
C GLY A 639 64.86 -64.28 61.33
N ASP A 640 65.35 -65.48 61.61
CA ASP A 640 66.61 -65.66 62.34
C ASP A 640 67.81 -65.04 61.60
N THR A 641 67.75 -65.06 60.26
CA THR A 641 68.76 -64.45 59.38
C THR A 641 68.94 -62.96 59.64
N VAL A 642 67.83 -62.23 59.80
CA VAL A 642 67.81 -60.77 60.07
C VAL A 642 68.43 -60.49 61.43
N ASN A 643 68.02 -61.26 62.45
CA ASN A 643 68.55 -61.11 63.81
C ASN A 643 70.07 -61.37 63.84
N LEU A 644 70.54 -62.43 63.18
CA LEU A 644 71.97 -62.75 63.15
C LEU A 644 72.79 -61.70 62.40
N ALA A 645 72.28 -61.11 61.31
CA ALA A 645 72.93 -59.98 60.62
C ALA A 645 73.09 -58.76 61.54
N SER A 646 72.03 -58.39 62.28
CA SER A 646 72.09 -57.33 63.28
C SER A 646 73.07 -57.64 64.42
N ARG A 647 73.17 -58.91 64.84
CA ARG A 647 74.19 -59.33 65.83
C ARG A 647 75.61 -59.26 65.28
N MET A 648 75.82 -59.57 64.01
CA MET A 648 77.13 -59.41 63.38
C MET A 648 77.56 -57.95 63.31
N GLU A 649 76.62 -57.03 63.14
CA GLU A 649 76.90 -55.59 63.16
C GLU A 649 77.26 -55.17 64.59
N SER A 650 76.36 -55.40 65.55
CA SER A 650 76.52 -54.89 66.92
C SER A 650 77.76 -55.45 67.64
N GLY A 651 78.16 -56.68 67.33
CA GLY A 651 79.40 -57.30 67.81
C GLY A 651 80.62 -57.03 66.92
N GLY A 652 80.46 -56.33 65.80
CA GLY A 652 81.47 -56.03 64.79
C GLY A 652 82.58 -55.09 65.29
N ILE A 653 83.74 -55.14 64.63
CA ILE A 653 84.85 -54.22 64.90
C ILE A 653 84.57 -52.90 64.16
N PRO A 654 84.79 -51.73 64.78
CA PRO A 654 84.63 -50.44 64.09
C PRO A 654 85.41 -50.37 62.79
N ASP A 655 84.80 -49.81 61.75
CA ASP A 655 85.39 -49.62 60.42
C ASP A 655 85.74 -50.94 59.71
N SER A 656 84.93 -51.98 59.94
CA SER A 656 85.08 -53.30 59.34
C SER A 656 83.74 -53.91 58.95
N VAL A 657 83.79 -54.85 58.01
CA VAL A 657 82.64 -55.65 57.59
C VAL A 657 82.78 -57.04 58.18
N GLN A 658 81.88 -57.41 59.08
CA GLN A 658 81.81 -58.73 59.69
C GLN A 658 80.74 -59.60 59.02
N VAL A 659 81.10 -60.85 58.74
CA VAL A 659 80.23 -61.80 58.07
C VAL A 659 80.15 -63.13 58.83
N THR A 660 79.04 -63.83 58.67
CA THR A 660 78.82 -65.19 59.20
C THR A 660 79.39 -66.27 58.27
N ARG A 661 79.46 -67.52 58.76
CA ARG A 661 79.92 -68.69 57.98
C ARG A 661 79.19 -68.86 56.64
N PRO A 662 77.84 -68.74 56.55
CA PRO A 662 77.14 -68.83 55.26
C PRO A 662 77.58 -67.80 54.21
N VAL A 663 78.00 -66.60 54.62
CA VAL A 663 78.51 -65.58 53.71
C VAL A 663 79.95 -65.89 53.32
N TYR A 664 80.79 -66.25 54.31
CA TYR A 664 82.18 -66.64 54.08
C TYR A 664 82.30 -67.81 53.11
N GLU A 665 81.57 -68.91 53.32
CA GLU A 665 81.65 -70.09 52.46
C GLU A 665 81.28 -69.80 51.00
N LYS A 666 80.37 -68.87 50.76
CA LYS A 666 79.98 -68.45 49.41
C LYS A 666 81.02 -67.57 48.70
N LEU A 667 81.85 -66.88 49.45
CA LEU A 667 82.65 -65.76 48.94
C LEU A 667 84.15 -65.87 49.24
N LYS A 668 84.61 -66.90 49.95
CA LYS A 668 86.01 -67.12 50.33
C LYS A 668 86.98 -67.16 49.13
N ASP A 669 86.50 -67.53 47.95
CA ASP A 669 87.29 -67.58 46.72
C ASP A 669 87.31 -66.24 45.94
N GLN A 670 86.46 -65.28 46.34
CA GLN A 670 86.31 -63.98 45.66
C GLN A 670 86.79 -62.80 46.51
N PHE A 671 86.77 -62.94 47.83
CA PHE A 671 87.15 -61.90 48.79
C PHE A 671 88.08 -62.47 49.86
N VAL A 672 88.97 -61.63 50.38
CA VAL A 672 89.90 -62.01 51.44
C VAL A 672 89.26 -61.77 52.79
N PHE A 673 89.09 -62.86 53.55
CA PHE A 673 88.52 -62.84 54.90
C PHE A 673 89.56 -63.29 55.93
N GLU A 674 89.56 -62.63 57.09
CA GLU A 674 90.35 -62.99 58.25
C GLU A 674 89.45 -63.61 59.32
N SER A 675 89.83 -64.77 59.86
CA SER A 675 89.05 -65.44 60.91
C SER A 675 89.11 -64.64 62.20
N ARG A 676 87.94 -64.30 62.75
CA ARG A 676 87.81 -63.66 64.08
C ARG A 676 87.71 -64.70 65.21
N GLY A 677 87.64 -65.98 64.87
CA GLY A 677 87.31 -67.05 65.82
C GLY A 677 85.85 -67.04 66.25
N GLU A 678 85.56 -67.73 67.34
CA GLU A 678 84.23 -67.76 67.95
C GLU A 678 83.95 -66.46 68.72
N ILE A 679 82.88 -65.75 68.35
CA ILE A 679 82.37 -64.59 69.09
C ILE A 679 81.12 -64.97 69.88
N GLU A 680 80.98 -64.43 71.08
CA GLU A 680 79.77 -64.63 71.88
C GLU A 680 78.62 -63.75 71.35
N VAL A 681 77.56 -64.41 70.87
CA VAL A 681 76.37 -63.75 70.34
C VAL A 681 75.20 -63.98 71.28
N LYS A 682 74.64 -62.89 71.81
CA LYS A 682 73.49 -62.90 72.73
C LYS A 682 72.32 -63.71 72.13
N GLY A 683 71.99 -64.82 72.79
CA GLY A 683 70.90 -65.73 72.40
C GLY A 683 71.26 -66.80 71.36
N LYS A 684 72.52 -66.87 70.91
CA LYS A 684 73.01 -67.88 69.94
C LYS A 684 74.23 -68.68 70.43
N GLY A 685 74.86 -68.26 71.51
CA GLY A 685 76.09 -68.90 72.01
C GLY A 685 77.31 -68.42 71.22
N HIS A 686 78.28 -69.31 71.03
CA HIS A 686 79.48 -69.02 70.24
C HIS A 686 79.21 -69.21 68.74
N VAL A 687 79.45 -68.15 67.97
CA VAL A 687 79.27 -68.12 66.52
C VAL A 687 80.60 -67.75 65.88
N GLU A 688 81.04 -68.54 64.90
CA GLU A 688 82.23 -68.17 64.11
C GLU A 688 81.94 -66.97 63.22
N ALA A 689 82.86 -66.01 63.24
CA ALA A 689 82.79 -64.80 62.43
C ALA A 689 84.07 -64.57 61.64
N TRP A 690 83.92 -63.92 60.50
CA TRP A 690 85.03 -63.49 59.64
C TRP A 690 84.93 -61.99 59.41
N VAL A 691 86.09 -61.34 59.33
CA VAL A 691 86.20 -59.93 58.99
C VAL A 691 86.73 -59.83 57.57
N LEU A 692 86.06 -59.06 56.74
CA LEU A 692 86.51 -58.75 55.39
C LEU A 692 87.70 -57.80 55.45
N ARG A 693 88.76 -58.12 54.71
CA ARG A 693 89.90 -57.21 54.53
C ARG A 693 89.53 -56.13 53.50
N LEU A 694 89.26 -54.93 54.00
CA LEU A 694 88.80 -53.75 53.23
C LEU A 694 89.88 -53.07 52.41
#